data_AF-A0A2V8USU2-F1
#
_entry.id   AF-A0A2V8USU2-F1
#
_cell.length_a   1.000
_cell.length_b   1.000
_cell.length_c   1.000
_cell.angle_alpha   90.00
_cell.angle_beta   90.00
_cell.angle_gamma   90.00
#
_symmetry.space_group_name_H-M   'P 1'
#
loop_
_entity.id
_entity.type
_entity.pdbx_description
1 polymer ?
#
loop_
_entity_poly.entity_id
_entity_poly.type
_entity_poly.pdbx_seq_one_letter_code
_entity_poly.pdbx_strand_id
1 'polypeptide(L)'
;MTNGYIDIKNTDVMLIMGGNPAENHPCGFKWAIEAKRTRNAKMIVVDPRFTRTAATSDLFLQIRAGADIAFLGGVIHYAIENNRIANEYLTNFTNAGFIVKEGFKLPEDGLYSGFDRAAQTYDKSTWNYEEGDGIGAATVAAVASAKPMLPPKVAYDLTLQHPRSVFQLLKKQYSRYTPEMVERITGIPKDQFLKAADLFTSVRKDGDMKKVATIMYAVGWTQHTFGTQIIRTAAMLQLLLGNVGRAGGGVNALRGHSNIQGATDMGGVFDIWPGYLKVPNPADVDLKAYLDRTTPKVSKPAAWDSFNYWSNTPKFAVSFLKALYGDAARKENDWAFHYMPKVDRNYSWTEIWDNMYRGSVKGMFAFGMNGVAIGPDSQKNIAALKRADWLVVGEIYPDETSEFWKSPGISPAEMKEIKTTVYRLACAGFAEKDGSMTNSSRWLQWKNIALPPPGQARLDQDIVAQIFLKVRELYKAEGGKFPDPILNLTWPYTDPQHPALAELAKEFNGKAIANLTDPKTQQTIKDGQQLPGFSWLKDDGTTSCGNWIYCGCWTEAGPQLARRGTEDPSGLGIYQNWAWSWPANRRVLYNRASCDSSGKPWDVERKQVWWNEAAQLWVGNDIPDFKADSNPKEHMGPFIMNPEGVGRIFGPLAAFADGPFPEHYEPIESPVQNPLHPSQSNNPVVKKFSTPADKYGTTGEGFNIICTTYRLTEHYHYWTKNNPMSVQLIPEPFVEIPIELAAELGIKGGDKVKVTSARSYYIAKAFVTKRIKPMTIDGKKVYQIGVPIHQGYRGIQEDAGRDARTIANRLTPTVVDPNAFTPEFKGFLVKLEKA
;
A
#
# COMPACT_ATOMS: atom_id res chain seq x y z
N MET A 1 2.90 2.08 7.20
CA MET A 1 3.80 3.08 7.77
C MET A 1 5.02 2.37 8.30
N THR A 2 6.19 2.97 8.11
CA THR A 2 7.42 2.52 8.78
C THR A 2 7.36 2.83 10.28
N ASN A 3 6.69 3.93 10.65
CA ASN A 3 6.55 4.41 12.03
C ASN A 3 5.07 4.28 12.48
N GLY A 4 4.60 5.20 13.32
CA GLY A 4 3.22 5.25 13.83
C GLY A 4 2.66 6.67 13.94
N TYR A 5 1.36 6.80 14.20
CA TYR A 5 0.70 8.12 14.28
C TYR A 5 1.32 9.04 15.34
N ILE A 6 1.59 8.51 16.53
CA ILE A 6 2.10 9.30 17.66
C ILE A 6 3.53 9.78 17.40
N ASP A 7 4.33 8.94 16.74
CA ASP A 7 5.73 9.23 16.44
C ASP A 7 5.92 10.44 15.51
N ILE A 8 4.88 10.84 14.74
CA ILE A 8 4.89 12.05 13.91
C ILE A 8 5.23 13.29 14.76
N LYS A 9 4.87 13.32 16.05
CA LYS A 9 5.17 14.43 16.97
C LYS A 9 6.67 14.72 17.09
N ASN A 10 7.53 13.75 16.78
CA ASN A 10 8.98 13.81 16.94
C ASN A 10 9.70 14.38 15.71
N THR A 11 8.97 14.74 14.65
CA THR A 11 9.56 15.22 13.39
C THR A 11 10.01 16.69 13.47
N ASP A 12 10.99 17.08 12.66
CA ASP A 12 11.44 18.48 12.54
C ASP A 12 10.94 19.12 11.23
N VAL A 13 10.71 18.32 10.18
CA VAL A 13 10.09 18.76 8.93
C VAL A 13 9.17 17.67 8.39
N MET A 14 8.00 18.03 7.90
CA MET A 14 7.04 17.09 7.29
C MET A 14 6.65 17.53 5.90
N LEU A 15 6.69 16.58 4.96
CA LEU A 15 6.12 16.72 3.62
C LEU A 15 4.82 15.93 3.59
N ILE A 16 3.70 16.64 3.43
CA ILE A 16 2.39 16.04 3.22
C ILE A 16 2.08 16.18 1.74
N MET A 17 2.19 15.07 1.02
CA MET A 17 2.06 15.02 -0.43
C MET A 17 1.42 13.70 -0.81
N GLY A 18 0.44 13.72 -1.71
CA GLY A 18 -0.36 12.53 -2.01
C GLY A 18 -1.31 12.12 -0.88
N GLY A 19 -1.64 13.04 0.04
CA GLY A 19 -2.53 12.80 1.18
C GLY A 19 -3.10 14.08 1.76
N ASN A 20 -4.23 13.97 2.45
CA ASN A 20 -4.92 15.09 3.11
C ASN A 20 -5.33 14.69 4.54
N PRO A 21 -4.35 14.52 5.46
CA PRO A 21 -4.56 13.90 6.77
C PRO A 21 -5.46 14.70 7.71
N ALA A 22 -5.58 16.02 7.57
CA ALA A 22 -6.54 16.80 8.36
C ALA A 22 -7.99 16.40 8.08
N GLU A 23 -8.27 15.85 6.88
CA GLU A 23 -9.60 15.38 6.51
C GLU A 23 -9.75 13.86 6.61
N ASN A 24 -8.73 13.13 6.15
CA ASN A 24 -8.82 11.67 6.01
C ASN A 24 -8.30 10.91 7.24
N HIS A 25 -7.53 11.58 8.11
CA HIS A 25 -6.94 11.00 9.31
C HIS A 25 -6.93 12.01 10.48
N PRO A 26 -8.04 12.73 10.76
CA PRO A 26 -8.03 13.92 11.62
C PRO A 26 -7.46 13.65 13.02
N CYS A 27 -7.81 12.52 13.64
CA CYS A 27 -7.28 12.14 14.95
C CYS A 27 -5.77 11.85 14.93
N GLY A 28 -5.27 11.26 13.85
CA GLY A 28 -3.83 11.04 13.66
C GLY A 28 -3.08 12.34 13.36
N PHE A 29 -3.73 13.27 12.64
CA PHE A 29 -3.15 14.57 12.27
C PHE A 29 -2.88 15.48 13.48
N LYS A 30 -3.51 15.23 14.63
CA LYS A 30 -3.16 15.86 15.92
C LYS A 30 -1.64 15.87 16.15
N TRP A 31 -0.94 14.78 15.85
CA TRP A 31 0.50 14.65 16.12
C TRP A 31 1.37 15.46 15.16
N ALA A 32 0.91 15.73 13.95
CA ALA A 32 1.56 16.69 13.05
C ALA A 32 1.47 18.12 13.63
N ILE A 33 0.30 18.50 14.15
CA ILE A 33 0.12 19.79 14.83
C ILE A 33 0.95 19.85 16.12
N GLU A 34 1.06 18.75 16.86
CA GLU A 34 1.89 18.68 18.06
C GLU A 34 3.37 18.90 17.75
N ALA A 35 3.89 18.31 16.67
CA ALA A 35 5.26 18.57 16.20
C ALA A 35 5.48 20.06 15.90
N LYS A 36 4.51 20.73 15.24
CA LYS A 36 4.57 22.17 14.99
C LYS A 36 4.63 22.97 16.30
N ARG A 37 3.77 22.63 17.26
CA ARG A 37 3.63 23.37 18.53
C ARG A 37 4.82 23.19 19.47
N THR A 38 5.34 21.98 19.58
CA THR A 38 6.33 21.61 20.61
C THR A 38 7.75 21.57 20.09
N ARG A 39 7.94 21.34 18.78
CA ARG A 39 9.26 21.24 18.13
C ARG A 39 9.51 22.31 17.07
N ASN A 40 8.54 23.21 16.84
CA ASN A 40 8.58 24.16 15.73
C ASN A 40 8.78 23.46 14.37
N ALA A 41 8.23 22.24 14.23
CA ALA A 41 8.35 21.48 13.01
C ALA A 41 7.73 22.24 11.82
N LYS A 42 8.33 22.13 10.65
CA LYS A 42 7.83 22.80 9.42
C LYS A 42 7.01 21.85 8.58
N MET A 43 5.86 22.31 8.10
CA MET A 43 4.89 21.54 7.33
C MET A 43 4.77 22.08 5.91
N ILE A 44 5.16 21.25 4.94
CA ILE A 44 5.01 21.49 3.50
C ILE A 44 3.82 20.66 3.02
N VAL A 45 2.85 21.29 2.38
CA VAL A 45 1.71 20.61 1.74
C VAL A 45 1.80 20.79 0.23
N VAL A 46 1.84 19.67 -0.49
CA VAL A 46 1.85 19.62 -1.95
C VAL A 46 0.61 18.87 -2.41
N ASP A 47 -0.37 19.60 -2.92
CA ASP A 47 -1.69 19.06 -3.28
C ASP A 47 -2.26 19.88 -4.44
N PRO A 48 -3.02 19.27 -5.38
CA PRO A 48 -3.74 20.01 -6.41
C PRO A 48 -4.72 21.07 -5.85
N ARG A 49 -5.05 21.04 -4.57
CA ARG A 49 -6.06 21.89 -3.95
C ARG A 49 -5.53 22.45 -2.65
N PHE A 50 -5.92 23.68 -2.33
CA PHE A 50 -5.76 24.21 -0.99
C PHE A 50 -6.79 23.53 -0.06
N THR A 51 -6.35 22.47 0.62
CA THR A 51 -7.16 21.62 1.51
C THR A 51 -7.21 22.13 2.95
N ARG A 52 -7.99 21.48 3.82
CA ARG A 52 -7.94 21.75 5.27
C ARG A 52 -6.57 21.44 5.88
N THR A 53 -5.81 20.51 5.30
CA THR A 53 -4.41 20.30 5.69
C THR A 53 -3.55 21.50 5.27
N ALA A 54 -3.68 21.96 4.02
CA ALA A 54 -2.92 23.12 3.50
C ALA A 54 -3.15 24.38 4.34
N ALA A 55 -4.35 24.59 4.88
CA ALA A 55 -4.67 25.71 5.78
C ALA A 55 -3.81 25.78 7.06
N THR A 56 -3.17 24.67 7.44
CA THR A 56 -2.29 24.58 8.63
C THR A 56 -0.80 24.48 8.27
N SER A 57 -0.47 24.51 6.97
CA SER A 57 0.89 24.38 6.47
C SER A 57 1.70 25.67 6.62
N ASP A 58 3.03 25.55 6.65
CA ASP A 58 3.94 26.69 6.54
C ASP A 58 4.20 27.03 5.06
N LEU A 59 4.11 26.04 4.18
CA LEU A 59 4.24 26.20 2.73
C LEU A 59 3.24 25.31 2.01
N PHE A 60 2.40 25.91 1.17
CA PHE A 60 1.50 25.20 0.26
C PHE A 60 1.95 25.39 -1.19
N LEU A 61 1.95 24.29 -1.95
CA LEU A 61 2.33 24.24 -3.35
C LEU A 61 1.22 23.53 -4.13
N GLN A 62 0.61 24.23 -5.08
CA GLN A 62 -0.38 23.61 -5.96
C GLN A 62 0.35 22.80 -7.03
N ILE A 63 0.13 21.49 -7.06
CA ILE A 63 0.71 20.58 -8.05
C ILE A 63 -0.37 20.11 -9.04
N ARG A 64 0.00 19.92 -10.31
CA ARG A 64 -0.84 19.19 -11.26
C ARG A 64 -0.95 17.71 -10.87
N ALA A 65 -2.16 17.16 -10.89
CA ALA A 65 -2.34 15.73 -10.60
C ALA A 65 -1.53 14.83 -11.56
N GLY A 66 -0.75 13.90 -11.01
CA GLY A 66 0.11 12.98 -11.77
C GLY A 66 1.52 13.49 -12.06
N ALA A 67 1.94 14.63 -11.50
CA ALA A 67 3.29 15.19 -11.67
C ALA A 67 4.23 14.93 -10.48
N ASP A 68 3.84 14.04 -9.56
CA ASP A 68 4.52 13.82 -8.28
C ASP A 68 5.96 13.31 -8.40
N ILE A 69 6.24 12.42 -9.38
CA ILE A 69 7.60 11.91 -9.63
C ILE A 69 8.53 13.07 -10.01
N ALA A 70 8.05 14.02 -10.82
CA ALA A 70 8.87 15.16 -11.22
C ALA A 70 9.24 16.05 -10.03
N PHE A 71 8.28 16.35 -9.15
CA PHE A 71 8.55 17.11 -7.92
C PHE A 71 9.55 16.38 -7.02
N LEU A 72 9.28 15.12 -6.66
CA LEU A 72 10.14 14.35 -5.74
C LEU A 72 11.53 14.09 -6.36
N GLY A 73 11.59 13.81 -7.65
CA GLY A 73 12.83 13.66 -8.41
C GLY A 73 13.65 14.95 -8.45
N GLY A 74 12.98 16.10 -8.57
CA GLY A 74 13.62 17.40 -8.39
C GLY A 74 14.18 17.59 -6.99
N VAL A 75 13.47 17.17 -5.93
CA VAL A 75 13.99 17.26 -4.55
C VAL A 75 15.21 16.34 -4.36
N ILE A 76 15.22 15.15 -4.96
CA ILE A 76 16.39 14.27 -4.99
C ILE A 76 17.56 14.96 -5.69
N HIS A 77 17.34 15.53 -6.87
CA HIS A 77 18.35 16.27 -7.61
C HIS A 77 18.92 17.43 -6.76
N TYR A 78 18.05 18.24 -6.16
CA TYR A 78 18.43 19.33 -5.27
C TYR A 78 19.27 18.84 -4.08
N ALA A 79 18.85 17.75 -3.42
CA ALA A 79 19.57 17.19 -2.27
C ALA A 79 20.99 16.76 -2.65
N ILE A 80 21.17 16.12 -3.80
CA ILE A 80 22.48 15.67 -4.30
C ILE A 80 23.37 16.88 -4.65
N GLU A 81 22.86 17.83 -5.46
CA GLU A 81 23.66 18.97 -5.93
C GLU A 81 24.07 19.92 -4.79
N ASN A 82 23.29 19.98 -3.71
CA ASN A 82 23.58 20.83 -2.55
C ASN A 82 24.24 20.07 -1.39
N ASN A 83 24.70 18.84 -1.61
CA ASN A 83 25.32 17.98 -0.59
C ASN A 83 24.46 17.85 0.69
N ARG A 84 23.14 17.73 0.53
CA ARG A 84 22.16 17.55 1.62
C ARG A 84 21.76 16.09 1.75
N ILE A 85 22.76 15.22 1.78
CA ILE A 85 22.58 13.76 1.84
C ILE A 85 23.26 13.20 3.10
N ALA A 86 22.71 12.10 3.61
CA ALA A 86 23.25 11.41 4.78
C ALA A 86 24.32 10.40 4.34
N ASN A 87 25.55 10.87 4.06
CA ASN A 87 26.61 10.05 3.45
C ASN A 87 26.89 8.73 4.20
N GLU A 88 27.12 8.77 5.52
CA GLU A 88 27.40 7.55 6.30
C GLU A 88 26.20 6.58 6.32
N TYR A 89 24.97 7.11 6.38
CA TYR A 89 23.76 6.30 6.29
C TYR A 89 23.66 5.64 4.91
N LEU A 90 23.91 6.41 3.84
CA LEU A 90 23.83 5.96 2.46
C LEU A 90 24.80 4.83 2.17
N THR A 91 26.08 4.98 2.53
CA THR A 91 27.12 3.99 2.22
C THR A 91 26.96 2.68 2.98
N ASN A 92 26.41 2.73 4.20
CA ASN A 92 26.34 1.55 5.08
C ASN A 92 24.97 0.87 5.09
N PHE A 93 23.88 1.63 4.91
CA PHE A 93 22.52 1.11 5.10
C PHE A 93 21.69 1.07 3.82
N THR A 94 22.26 1.47 2.68
CA THR A 94 21.58 1.43 1.38
C THR A 94 22.45 0.72 0.34
N ASN A 95 21.85 0.39 -0.80
CA ASN A 95 22.59 -0.13 -1.94
C ASN A 95 23.28 0.95 -2.79
N ALA A 96 23.44 2.20 -2.31
CA ALA A 96 24.07 3.31 -3.03
C ALA A 96 25.45 2.95 -3.62
N GLY A 97 26.26 2.22 -2.84
CA GLY A 97 27.59 1.78 -3.26
C GLY A 97 27.60 0.53 -4.14
N PHE A 98 26.47 -0.17 -4.32
CA PHE A 98 26.47 -1.42 -5.10
C PHE A 98 26.64 -1.13 -6.58
N ILE A 99 27.33 -2.02 -7.28
CA ILE A 99 27.57 -1.89 -8.72
C ILE A 99 26.44 -2.58 -9.48
N VAL A 100 25.79 -1.85 -10.38
CA VAL A 100 24.76 -2.39 -11.28
C VAL A 100 25.41 -3.13 -12.44
N LYS A 101 24.77 -4.23 -12.84
CA LYS A 101 25.23 -5.13 -13.91
C LYS A 101 25.49 -4.38 -15.22
N GLU A 102 26.51 -4.82 -15.95
CA GLU A 102 26.78 -4.32 -17.28
C GLU A 102 25.58 -4.43 -18.23
N GLY A 103 25.43 -3.45 -19.12
CA GLY A 103 24.33 -3.39 -20.09
C GLY A 103 23.06 -2.70 -19.60
N PHE A 104 22.94 -2.41 -18.30
CA PHE A 104 21.85 -1.56 -17.80
C PHE A 104 21.93 -0.15 -18.40
N LYS A 105 20.80 0.36 -18.91
CA LYS A 105 20.68 1.73 -19.45
C LYS A 105 19.50 2.45 -18.80
N LEU A 106 19.74 3.72 -18.47
CA LEU A 106 18.74 4.67 -18.00
C LEU A 106 17.77 5.07 -19.13
N PRO A 107 16.57 5.59 -18.82
CA PRO A 107 15.51 5.83 -19.79
C PRO A 107 15.68 7.20 -20.46
N GLU A 108 16.74 7.37 -21.26
CA GLU A 108 17.02 8.65 -21.95
C GLU A 108 15.89 9.04 -22.93
N ASP A 109 15.23 8.06 -23.57
CA ASP A 109 14.05 8.23 -24.42
C ASP A 109 12.74 7.80 -23.74
N GLY A 110 12.74 7.68 -22.41
CA GLY A 110 11.62 7.17 -21.62
C GLY A 110 11.53 5.64 -21.56
N LEU A 111 12.57 4.90 -21.99
CA LEU A 111 12.60 3.44 -21.93
C LEU A 111 13.92 2.91 -21.35
N TYR A 112 13.85 2.05 -20.34
CA TYR A 112 15.02 1.37 -19.80
C TYR A 112 15.60 0.34 -20.78
N SER A 113 16.83 -0.13 -20.52
CA SER A 113 17.37 -1.29 -21.23
C SER A 113 16.42 -2.49 -21.18
N GLY A 114 16.25 -3.14 -22.34
CA GLY A 114 15.46 -4.38 -22.48
C GLY A 114 13.99 -4.19 -22.88
N PHE A 115 13.55 -2.98 -23.24
CA PHE A 115 12.16 -2.80 -23.69
C PHE A 115 11.88 -3.43 -25.06
N ASP A 116 10.82 -4.22 -25.15
CA ASP A 116 10.23 -4.70 -26.40
C ASP A 116 8.97 -3.87 -26.72
N ARG A 117 9.03 -3.09 -27.80
CA ARG A 117 7.93 -2.23 -28.24
C ARG A 117 6.70 -3.00 -28.71
N ALA A 118 6.88 -4.19 -29.29
CA ALA A 118 5.78 -5.01 -29.79
C ALA A 118 5.07 -5.73 -28.63
N ALA A 119 5.84 -6.29 -27.69
CA ALA A 119 5.29 -6.99 -26.53
C ALA A 119 4.83 -6.05 -25.41
N GLN A 120 5.29 -4.80 -25.39
CA GLN A 120 5.09 -3.85 -24.29
C GLN A 120 5.54 -4.43 -22.94
N THR A 121 6.73 -5.03 -22.93
CA THR A 121 7.36 -5.62 -21.75
C THR A 121 8.85 -5.30 -21.74
N TYR A 122 9.48 -5.53 -20.59
CA TYR A 122 10.93 -5.42 -20.44
C TYR A 122 11.53 -6.82 -20.25
N ASP A 123 12.62 -7.12 -20.96
CA ASP A 123 13.66 -8.01 -20.44
C ASP A 123 14.45 -7.26 -19.36
N LYS A 124 14.39 -7.80 -18.15
CA LYS A 124 14.94 -7.17 -16.94
C LYS A 124 16.23 -7.83 -16.49
N SER A 125 16.84 -8.65 -17.34
CA SER A 125 18.09 -9.38 -17.08
C SER A 125 19.27 -8.49 -16.68
N THR A 126 19.29 -7.24 -17.16
CA THR A 126 20.29 -6.22 -16.82
C THR A 126 19.95 -5.42 -15.56
N TRP A 127 18.73 -5.55 -15.02
CA TRP A 127 18.28 -4.81 -13.84
C TRP A 127 18.68 -5.57 -12.57
N ASN A 128 19.99 -5.78 -12.39
CA ASN A 128 20.55 -6.57 -11.31
C ASN A 128 21.89 -5.99 -10.85
N TYR A 129 22.44 -6.51 -9.76
CA TYR A 129 23.79 -6.17 -9.34
C TYR A 129 24.83 -6.99 -10.11
N GLU A 130 26.03 -6.42 -10.21
CA GLU A 130 27.23 -7.11 -10.66
C GLU A 130 27.69 -8.10 -9.58
N GLU A 131 28.05 -9.32 -9.98
CA GLU A 131 28.62 -10.32 -9.08
C GLU A 131 30.09 -10.02 -8.83
N GLY A 132 30.51 -9.98 -7.57
CA GLY A 132 31.92 -9.75 -7.22
C GLY A 132 32.13 -9.27 -5.79
N ASP A 133 33.40 -9.01 -5.44
CA ASP A 133 33.84 -8.53 -4.13
C ASP A 133 34.70 -7.26 -4.28
N GLY A 134 34.11 -6.07 -4.09
CA GLY A 134 34.81 -4.78 -4.19
C GLY A 134 35.22 -4.37 -5.62
N ILE A 135 35.81 -3.17 -5.78
CA ILE A 135 36.30 -2.67 -7.08
C ILE A 135 37.56 -3.46 -7.48
N GLY A 136 37.55 -4.05 -8.68
CA GLY A 136 38.73 -4.69 -9.27
C GLY A 136 38.88 -6.20 -9.00
N ALA A 137 37.92 -6.84 -8.33
CA ALA A 137 37.84 -8.30 -8.33
C ALA A 137 37.50 -8.79 -9.75
N ALA A 138 38.18 -9.86 -10.21
CA ALA A 138 37.93 -10.45 -11.51
C ALA A 138 36.44 -10.76 -11.67
N THR A 139 35.85 -10.32 -12.79
CA THR A 139 34.49 -10.70 -13.19
C THR A 139 34.41 -12.22 -13.20
N VAL A 140 33.66 -12.79 -12.26
CA VAL A 140 33.40 -14.23 -12.28
C VAL A 140 32.39 -14.48 -13.39
N ALA A 141 32.69 -15.41 -14.30
CA ALA A 141 31.78 -15.76 -15.38
C ALA A 141 30.42 -16.14 -14.78
N ALA A 142 29.37 -15.40 -15.16
CA ALA A 142 28.02 -15.64 -14.69
C ALA A 142 27.61 -17.09 -15.02
N VAL A 143 27.27 -17.87 -13.99
CA VAL A 143 26.64 -19.17 -14.22
C VAL A 143 25.25 -18.89 -14.80
N ALA A 144 24.99 -19.35 -16.02
CA ALA A 144 23.71 -19.17 -16.68
C ALA A 144 22.61 -19.91 -15.89
N SER A 145 21.87 -19.17 -15.05
CA SER A 145 20.63 -19.66 -14.47
C SER A 145 19.47 -19.34 -15.41
N ALA A 146 18.55 -20.28 -15.59
CA ALA A 146 17.35 -20.10 -16.42
C ALA A 146 16.40 -18.98 -15.91
N LYS A 147 16.61 -18.49 -14.69
CA LYS A 147 15.88 -17.37 -14.06
C LYS A 147 16.87 -16.39 -13.41
N PRO A 148 16.73 -15.07 -13.60
CA PRO A 148 17.59 -14.09 -12.92
C PRO A 148 17.44 -14.18 -11.39
N MET A 149 18.56 -14.33 -10.68
CA MET A 149 18.62 -14.27 -9.21
C MET A 149 19.62 -13.20 -8.79
N LEU A 150 19.50 -12.75 -7.54
CA LEU A 150 20.47 -11.82 -6.94
C LEU A 150 21.80 -12.57 -6.82
N PRO A 151 22.94 -11.94 -7.14
CA PRO A 151 24.22 -12.61 -7.01
C PRO A 151 24.54 -12.85 -5.52
N PRO A 152 25.12 -14.00 -5.15
CA PRO A 152 25.45 -14.30 -3.76
C PRO A 152 26.46 -13.29 -3.18
N LYS A 153 27.38 -12.81 -4.02
CA LYS A 153 28.37 -11.78 -3.73
C LYS A 153 28.10 -10.54 -4.57
N VAL A 154 27.92 -9.39 -3.92
CA VAL A 154 27.59 -8.13 -4.60
C VAL A 154 28.81 -7.23 -4.68
N ALA A 155 29.21 -6.85 -5.90
CA ALA A 155 30.28 -5.88 -6.10
C ALA A 155 29.85 -4.49 -5.61
N TYR A 156 30.78 -3.73 -5.03
CA TYR A 156 30.49 -2.44 -4.41
C TYR A 156 31.68 -1.48 -4.43
N ASP A 157 31.36 -0.18 -4.30
CA ASP A 157 32.28 0.95 -4.17
C ASP A 157 31.72 1.94 -3.14
N LEU A 158 32.35 2.03 -1.96
CA LEU A 158 31.93 2.95 -0.89
C LEU A 158 32.40 4.39 -1.09
N THR A 159 33.30 4.65 -2.05
CA THR A 159 33.65 6.02 -2.47
C THR A 159 32.54 6.67 -3.30
N LEU A 160 31.59 5.85 -3.77
CA LEU A 160 30.47 6.22 -4.64
C LEU A 160 30.93 6.82 -5.98
N GLN A 161 32.16 6.57 -6.44
CA GLN A 161 32.71 7.16 -7.66
C GLN A 161 32.56 6.25 -8.89
N HIS A 162 32.42 4.94 -8.69
CA HIS A 162 32.27 3.99 -9.79
C HIS A 162 31.06 4.39 -10.65
N PRO A 163 31.20 4.50 -11.99
CA PRO A 163 30.16 5.07 -12.86
C PRO A 163 28.86 4.22 -12.89
N ARG A 164 28.97 2.91 -12.65
CA ARG A 164 27.83 1.99 -12.49
C ARG A 164 27.38 1.79 -11.03
N SER A 165 27.94 2.52 -10.07
CA SER A 165 27.39 2.49 -8.71
C SER A 165 25.95 3.00 -8.75
N VAL A 166 25.09 2.45 -7.91
CA VAL A 166 23.69 2.89 -7.80
C VAL A 166 23.59 4.40 -7.58
N PHE A 167 24.50 4.98 -6.79
CA PHE A 167 24.54 6.42 -6.54
C PHE A 167 24.84 7.25 -7.81
N GLN A 168 25.84 6.86 -8.61
CA GLN A 168 26.15 7.59 -9.85
C GLN A 168 25.02 7.46 -10.89
N LEU A 169 24.39 6.29 -10.98
CA LEU A 169 23.23 6.09 -11.86
C LEU A 169 22.01 6.88 -11.36
N LEU A 170 21.78 6.95 -10.06
CA LEU A 170 20.75 7.80 -9.46
C LEU A 170 20.98 9.27 -9.79
N LYS A 171 22.22 9.75 -9.60
CA LYS A 171 22.60 11.14 -9.93
C LYS A 171 22.33 11.44 -11.41
N LYS A 172 22.74 10.55 -12.31
CA LYS A 172 22.48 10.69 -13.75
C LYS A 172 20.97 10.68 -14.05
N GLN A 173 20.20 9.76 -13.47
CA GLN A 173 18.75 9.64 -13.66
C GLN A 173 18.02 10.94 -13.33
N TYR A 174 18.31 11.51 -12.16
CA TYR A 174 17.59 12.70 -11.67
C TYR A 174 18.19 14.04 -12.12
N SER A 175 19.36 14.05 -12.77
CA SER A 175 19.96 15.28 -13.34
C SER A 175 19.05 16.03 -14.33
N ARG A 176 18.11 15.30 -14.97
CA ARG A 176 17.14 15.86 -15.93
C ARG A 176 15.99 16.61 -15.25
N TYR A 177 15.79 16.44 -13.94
CA TYR A 177 14.72 17.05 -13.16
C TYR A 177 15.18 18.38 -12.56
N THR A 178 15.64 19.30 -13.42
CA THR A 178 16.05 20.64 -13.00
C THR A 178 14.85 21.44 -12.48
N PRO A 179 15.05 22.50 -11.69
CA PRO A 179 13.94 23.35 -11.22
C PRO A 179 13.02 23.86 -12.35
N GLU A 180 13.56 24.16 -13.52
CA GLU A 180 12.81 24.57 -14.72
C GLU A 180 11.98 23.42 -15.29
N MET A 181 12.55 22.21 -15.36
CA MET A 181 11.81 21.04 -15.82
C MET A 181 10.69 20.67 -14.83
N VAL A 182 10.97 20.77 -13.54
CA VAL A 182 9.96 20.59 -12.48
C VAL A 182 8.82 21.58 -12.66
N GLU A 183 9.10 22.88 -12.83
CA GLU A 183 8.08 23.90 -13.10
C GLU A 183 7.26 23.55 -14.34
N ARG A 184 7.94 23.18 -15.43
CA ARG A 184 7.30 22.84 -16.71
C ARG A 184 6.33 21.66 -16.61
N ILE A 185 6.66 20.62 -15.85
CA ILE A 185 5.83 19.40 -15.68
C ILE A 185 4.74 19.58 -14.62
N THR A 186 5.09 20.19 -13.49
CA THR A 186 4.24 20.26 -12.29
C THR A 186 3.34 21.49 -12.26
N GLY A 187 3.75 22.57 -12.93
CA GLY A 187 3.18 23.90 -12.83
C GLY A 187 3.45 24.63 -11.51
N ILE A 188 4.31 24.09 -10.64
CA ILE A 188 4.79 24.78 -9.44
C ILE A 188 5.86 25.78 -9.87
N PRO A 189 5.73 27.08 -9.53
CA PRO A 189 6.77 28.06 -9.86
C PRO A 189 8.14 27.64 -9.32
N LYS A 190 9.18 27.82 -10.13
CA LYS A 190 10.56 27.41 -9.83
C LYS A 190 11.03 27.89 -8.45
N ASP A 191 10.75 29.15 -8.11
CA ASP A 191 11.16 29.74 -6.83
C ASP A 191 10.45 29.07 -5.63
N GLN A 192 9.18 28.71 -5.79
CA GLN A 192 8.42 28.00 -4.77
C GLN A 192 8.88 26.56 -4.60
N PHE A 193 9.19 25.88 -5.72
CA PHE A 193 9.80 24.56 -5.68
C PHE A 193 11.15 24.58 -4.94
N LEU A 194 12.04 25.54 -5.27
CA LEU A 194 13.33 25.68 -4.60
C LEU A 194 13.19 25.93 -3.10
N LYS A 195 12.23 26.76 -2.67
CA LYS A 195 11.90 26.97 -1.25
C LYS A 195 11.48 25.66 -0.57
N ALA A 196 10.67 24.85 -1.25
CA ALA A 196 10.22 23.56 -0.73
C ALA A 196 11.36 22.54 -0.60
N ALA A 197 12.17 22.42 -1.65
CA ALA A 197 13.32 21.53 -1.68
C ALA A 197 14.34 21.93 -0.62
N ASP A 198 14.62 23.23 -0.48
CA ASP A 198 15.47 23.78 0.58
C ASP A 198 14.95 23.41 1.97
N LEU A 199 13.67 23.71 2.24
CA LEU A 199 13.06 23.48 3.53
C LEU A 199 13.01 21.99 3.91
N PHE A 200 12.61 21.12 2.99
CA PHE A 200 12.51 19.68 3.27
C PHE A 200 13.88 19.06 3.52
N THR A 201 14.89 19.43 2.73
CA THR A 201 16.26 18.91 2.85
C THR A 201 17.07 19.61 3.94
N SER A 202 16.52 20.65 4.59
CA SER A 202 17.19 21.40 5.67
C SER A 202 17.59 20.54 6.87
N VAL A 203 16.97 19.37 7.04
CA VAL A 203 17.34 18.39 8.07
C VAL A 203 18.73 17.79 7.85
N ARG A 204 19.32 17.95 6.65
CA ARG A 204 20.69 17.52 6.30
C ARG A 204 21.61 18.67 5.96
N LYS A 205 21.23 19.92 6.27
CA LYS A 205 22.12 21.06 6.10
C LYS A 205 23.39 20.85 6.94
N ASP A 206 24.55 21.14 6.37
CA ASP A 206 25.86 21.01 7.02
C ASP A 206 26.16 19.60 7.57
N GLY A 207 25.53 18.55 7.00
CA GLY A 207 25.73 17.16 7.43
C GLY A 207 25.00 16.78 8.73
N ASP A 208 24.03 17.59 9.19
CA ASP A 208 23.27 17.34 10.43
C ASP A 208 22.58 15.96 10.39
N MET A 209 22.98 15.08 11.30
CA MET A 209 22.34 13.77 11.50
C MET A 209 21.38 13.75 12.68
N LYS A 210 21.23 14.82 13.46
CA LYS A 210 20.27 14.90 14.55
C LYS A 210 18.86 15.10 14.01
N LYS A 211 18.62 16.07 13.13
CA LYS A 211 17.27 16.36 12.60
C LYS A 211 16.67 15.24 11.76
N VAL A 212 15.35 15.18 11.68
CA VAL A 212 14.62 14.17 10.90
C VAL A 212 13.45 14.81 10.15
N ALA A 213 13.16 14.27 8.96
CA ALA A 213 11.95 14.61 8.22
C ALA A 213 11.07 13.38 7.99
N THR A 214 9.77 13.60 7.92
CA THR A 214 8.78 12.57 7.57
C THR A 214 8.00 12.91 6.31
N ILE A 215 7.60 11.88 5.57
CA ILE A 215 6.67 12.00 4.44
C ILE A 215 5.35 11.33 4.82
N MET A 216 4.24 12.05 4.68
CA MET A 216 2.89 11.55 4.94
C MET A 216 2.09 11.51 3.62
N TYR A 217 1.62 10.33 3.25
CA TYR A 217 0.86 10.15 2.00
C TYR A 217 -0.22 9.07 2.14
N ALA A 218 -1.14 9.03 1.17
CA ALA A 218 -2.14 7.97 1.03
C ALA A 218 -2.52 7.82 -0.47
N VAL A 219 -3.80 7.92 -0.78
CA VAL A 219 -4.35 7.63 -2.11
C VAL A 219 -4.03 8.65 -3.19
N GLY A 220 -3.53 9.83 -2.83
CA GLY A 220 -3.10 10.83 -3.81
C GLY A 220 -1.88 10.37 -4.63
N TRP A 221 -1.08 9.45 -4.09
CA TRP A 221 0.01 8.81 -4.85
C TRP A 221 -0.35 7.45 -5.40
N THR A 222 -1.12 6.64 -4.67
CA THR A 222 -1.31 5.23 -5.04
C THR A 222 -2.25 5.03 -6.23
N GLN A 223 -3.09 6.01 -6.57
CA GLN A 223 -4.16 5.88 -7.55
C GLN A 223 -3.81 6.55 -8.90
N HIS A 224 -2.65 6.15 -9.42
CA HIS A 224 -2.07 6.52 -10.71
C HIS A 224 -1.50 5.28 -11.39
N THR A 225 -1.37 5.29 -12.72
CA THR A 225 -0.75 4.21 -13.51
C THR A 225 0.76 4.01 -13.27
N PHE A 226 1.34 4.82 -12.40
CA PHE A 226 2.73 4.79 -11.95
C PHE A 226 2.81 5.08 -10.44
N GLY A 227 1.73 4.79 -9.71
CA GLY A 227 1.61 5.08 -8.27
C GLY A 227 2.67 4.38 -7.44
N THR A 228 3.06 3.15 -7.83
CA THR A 228 4.16 2.42 -7.21
C THR A 228 5.48 3.19 -7.30
N GLN A 229 5.74 3.84 -8.45
CA GLN A 229 6.96 4.60 -8.70
C GLN A 229 6.99 5.96 -7.98
N ILE A 230 5.83 6.61 -7.76
CA ILE A 230 5.76 7.81 -6.91
C ILE A 230 6.25 7.49 -5.49
N ILE A 231 5.73 6.40 -4.91
CA ILE A 231 6.08 5.96 -3.56
C ILE A 231 7.56 5.57 -3.48
N ARG A 232 8.08 4.92 -4.52
CA ARG A 232 9.50 4.58 -4.63
C ARG A 232 10.39 5.82 -4.61
N THR A 233 10.00 6.89 -5.32
CA THR A 233 10.74 8.16 -5.32
C THR A 233 10.79 8.76 -3.91
N ALA A 234 9.68 8.76 -3.18
CA ALA A 234 9.62 9.23 -1.80
C ALA A 234 10.46 8.38 -0.83
N ALA A 235 10.43 7.05 -0.99
CA ALA A 235 11.25 6.13 -0.20
C ALA A 235 12.75 6.35 -0.46
N MET A 236 13.14 6.55 -1.73
CA MET A 236 14.50 6.88 -2.12
C MET A 236 14.94 8.19 -1.47
N LEU A 237 14.14 9.25 -1.56
CA LEU A 237 14.43 10.52 -0.91
C LEU A 237 14.64 10.37 0.61
N GLN A 238 13.81 9.59 1.30
CA GLN A 238 13.97 9.34 2.74
C GLN A 238 15.22 8.50 3.07
N LEU A 239 15.67 7.61 2.18
CA LEU A 239 16.94 6.89 2.33
C LEU A 239 18.14 7.82 2.09
N LEU A 240 18.08 8.68 1.07
CA LEU A 240 19.11 9.70 0.81
C LEU A 240 19.29 10.64 1.98
N LEU A 241 18.18 11.01 2.62
CA LEU A 241 18.18 11.83 3.81
C LEU A 241 18.35 11.00 5.09
N GLY A 242 18.59 9.69 5.08
CA GLY A 242 18.80 8.91 6.31
C GLY A 242 17.70 9.05 7.37
N ASN A 243 16.44 9.16 6.93
CA ASN A 243 15.28 9.39 7.80
C ASN A 243 14.54 8.09 8.17
N VAL A 244 14.79 6.99 7.46
CA VAL A 244 14.11 5.70 7.70
C VAL A 244 14.66 5.05 8.98
N GLY A 245 13.77 4.44 9.77
CA GLY A 245 14.12 3.81 11.06
C GLY A 245 14.18 4.76 12.25
N ARG A 246 14.01 6.08 12.03
CA ARG A 246 14.18 7.11 13.06
C ARG A 246 12.85 7.63 13.59
N ALA A 247 12.79 7.95 14.88
CA ALA A 247 11.65 8.58 15.54
C ALA A 247 11.39 9.95 14.91
N GLY A 248 10.16 10.20 14.45
CA GLY A 248 9.77 11.39 13.70
C GLY A 248 10.16 11.36 12.23
N GLY A 249 10.79 10.29 11.75
CA GLY A 249 11.25 10.14 10.38
C GLY A 249 10.32 9.31 9.51
N GLY A 250 10.93 8.48 8.66
CA GLY A 250 10.26 7.40 7.94
C GLY A 250 9.27 7.83 6.85
N VAL A 251 8.56 6.84 6.34
CA VAL A 251 7.53 6.99 5.30
C VAL A 251 6.20 6.56 5.91
N ASN A 252 5.38 7.56 6.25
CA ASN A 252 4.07 7.39 6.88
C ASN A 252 2.98 7.24 5.81
N ALA A 253 2.95 6.05 5.20
CA ALA A 253 1.86 5.58 4.34
C ALA A 253 0.57 5.39 5.17
N LEU A 254 -0.30 6.40 5.20
CA LEU A 254 -1.52 6.43 6.00
C LEU A 254 -2.58 5.51 5.37
N ARG A 255 -2.98 4.47 6.10
CA ARG A 255 -3.91 3.45 5.61
C ARG A 255 -5.36 3.95 5.66
N GLY A 256 -6.21 3.42 4.78
CA GLY A 256 -7.60 3.83 4.59
C GLY A 256 -8.58 3.21 5.59
N HIS A 257 -9.18 2.06 5.26
CA HIS A 257 -10.10 1.37 6.17
C HIS A 257 -9.45 1.00 7.50
N SER A 258 -10.25 0.98 8.56
CA SER A 258 -9.83 0.71 9.94
C SER A 258 -8.99 -0.56 10.08
N ASN A 259 -9.27 -1.56 9.24
CA ASN A 259 -8.58 -2.84 9.21
C ASN A 259 -7.99 -3.19 7.83
N ILE A 260 -7.75 -2.23 6.92
CA ILE A 260 -7.15 -2.58 5.61
C ILE A 260 -5.75 -3.19 5.79
N GLN A 261 -5.02 -2.75 6.81
CA GLN A 261 -3.74 -3.37 7.16
C GLN A 261 -3.94 -4.84 7.52
N GLY A 262 -4.88 -5.15 8.42
CA GLY A 262 -5.15 -6.53 8.83
C GLY A 262 -5.72 -7.39 7.70
N ALA A 263 -6.58 -6.83 6.83
CA ALA A 263 -7.07 -7.51 5.65
C ALA A 263 -5.92 -7.89 4.69
N THR A 264 -4.97 -6.98 4.46
CA THR A 264 -3.76 -7.31 3.69
C THR A 264 -2.88 -8.34 4.42
N ASP A 265 -2.70 -8.20 5.73
CA ASP A 265 -1.92 -9.12 6.56
C ASP A 265 -2.47 -10.56 6.50
N MET A 266 -3.78 -10.71 6.30
CA MET A 266 -4.51 -11.98 6.17
C MET A 266 -4.66 -12.46 4.73
N GLY A 267 -3.94 -11.87 3.76
CA GLY A 267 -4.01 -12.32 2.35
C GLY A 267 -5.29 -11.90 1.63
N GLY A 268 -5.87 -10.75 1.96
CA GLY A 268 -7.05 -10.18 1.30
C GLY A 268 -6.81 -9.67 -0.14
N VAL A 269 -5.79 -10.18 -0.83
CA VAL A 269 -5.45 -9.91 -2.22
C VAL A 269 -5.00 -11.22 -2.88
N PHE A 270 -5.07 -11.29 -4.21
CA PHE A 270 -4.99 -12.58 -4.91
C PHE A 270 -3.60 -13.25 -4.93
N ASP A 271 -2.52 -12.51 -4.66
CA ASP A 271 -1.14 -12.95 -4.89
C ASP A 271 -0.34 -13.27 -3.61
N ILE A 272 -0.95 -13.12 -2.43
CA ILE A 272 -0.35 -13.49 -1.13
C ILE A 272 -1.29 -14.32 -0.24
N TRP A 273 -0.69 -15.20 0.55
CA TRP A 273 -1.26 -15.85 1.72
C TRP A 273 -1.04 -15.00 2.99
N PRO A 274 -1.70 -15.33 4.11
CA PRO A 274 -1.46 -14.70 5.40
C PRO A 274 0.04 -14.57 5.75
N GLY A 275 0.40 -13.43 6.29
CA GLY A 275 1.78 -13.09 6.62
C GLY A 275 2.66 -12.80 5.40
N TYR A 276 2.07 -12.36 4.29
CA TYR A 276 2.78 -11.98 3.06
C TYR A 276 3.57 -13.14 2.42
N LEU A 277 3.21 -14.38 2.72
CA LEU A 277 3.71 -15.54 1.98
C LEU A 277 3.20 -15.47 0.54
N LYS A 278 4.05 -15.74 -0.45
CA LYS A 278 3.61 -15.72 -1.86
C LYS A 278 2.61 -16.84 -2.11
N VAL A 279 1.60 -16.62 -2.94
CA VAL A 279 0.73 -17.70 -3.44
C VAL A 279 1.54 -18.57 -4.42
N PRO A 280 1.31 -19.90 -4.47
CA PRO A 280 1.93 -20.76 -5.46
C PRO A 280 1.38 -20.47 -6.86
N ASN A 281 2.20 -20.73 -7.88
CA ASN A 281 1.80 -20.65 -9.28
C ASN A 281 1.89 -22.04 -9.93
N PRO A 282 1.40 -22.24 -11.17
CA PRO A 282 1.41 -23.55 -11.82
C PRO A 282 2.78 -24.22 -11.95
N ALA A 283 3.88 -23.47 -11.91
CA ALA A 283 5.23 -24.03 -11.97
C ALA A 283 5.71 -24.58 -10.61
N ASP A 284 5.02 -24.27 -9.52
CA ASP A 284 5.28 -24.86 -8.20
C ASP A 284 4.56 -26.20 -8.09
N VAL A 285 5.08 -27.20 -8.80
CA VAL A 285 4.46 -28.53 -8.88
C VAL A 285 4.38 -29.26 -7.54
N ASP A 286 5.23 -28.89 -6.58
CA ASP A 286 5.29 -29.39 -5.21
C ASP A 286 5.73 -28.28 -4.23
N LEU A 287 5.73 -28.59 -2.92
CA LEU A 287 6.15 -27.63 -1.90
C LEU A 287 7.64 -27.26 -2.05
N LYS A 288 8.49 -28.18 -2.49
CA LYS A 288 9.91 -27.91 -2.67
C LYS A 288 10.14 -26.84 -3.74
N ALA A 289 9.50 -26.96 -4.90
CA ALA A 289 9.57 -25.99 -5.99
C ALA A 289 9.05 -24.61 -5.54
N TYR A 290 7.96 -24.59 -4.78
CA TYR A 290 7.46 -23.38 -4.14
C TYR A 290 8.50 -22.74 -3.23
N LEU A 291 9.08 -23.50 -2.30
CA LEU A 291 10.06 -22.98 -1.33
C LEU A 291 11.35 -22.51 -2.02
N ASP A 292 11.84 -23.24 -3.02
CA ASP A 292 13.00 -22.85 -3.82
C ASP A 292 12.78 -21.51 -4.54
N ARG A 293 11.56 -21.25 -5.03
CA ARG A 293 11.21 -20.00 -5.71
C ARG A 293 10.98 -18.83 -4.74
N THR A 294 10.42 -19.11 -3.57
CA THR A 294 9.88 -18.08 -2.67
C THR A 294 10.79 -17.77 -1.49
N THR A 295 11.78 -18.61 -1.20
CA THR A 295 12.78 -18.40 -0.14
C THR A 295 14.00 -17.69 -0.73
N PRO A 296 14.21 -16.39 -0.46
CA PRO A 296 15.36 -15.68 -0.99
C PRO A 296 16.65 -16.14 -0.30
N LYS A 297 17.75 -16.11 -1.07
CA LYS A 297 19.10 -16.35 -0.58
C LYS A 297 19.79 -15.02 -0.26
N VAL A 298 20.72 -15.03 0.69
CA VAL A 298 21.54 -13.85 1.03
C VAL A 298 22.28 -13.35 -0.22
N SER A 299 22.36 -12.03 -0.38
CA SER A 299 23.03 -11.37 -1.50
C SER A 299 23.70 -10.10 -1.01
N LYS A 300 24.99 -10.17 -0.67
CA LYS A 300 25.67 -9.07 0.04
C LYS A 300 27.14 -8.98 -0.37
N PRO A 301 27.82 -7.85 -0.10
CA PRO A 301 29.27 -7.80 -0.05
C PRO A 301 29.83 -8.85 0.93
N ALA A 302 30.97 -9.46 0.62
CA ALA A 302 31.59 -10.47 1.49
C ALA A 302 31.84 -9.96 2.92
N ALA A 303 32.25 -8.70 3.08
CA ALA A 303 32.58 -8.08 4.36
C ALA A 303 31.36 -7.69 5.22
N TRP A 304 30.14 -7.80 4.69
CA TRP A 304 28.92 -7.41 5.39
C TRP A 304 28.22 -8.65 5.93
N ASP A 305 27.23 -8.50 6.80
CA ASP A 305 26.29 -9.57 7.11
C ASP A 305 24.85 -9.19 6.72
N SER A 306 23.97 -10.17 6.55
CA SER A 306 22.58 -9.96 6.21
C SER A 306 21.70 -10.99 6.90
N PHE A 307 20.73 -10.49 7.66
CA PHE A 307 19.83 -11.39 8.38
C PHE A 307 18.94 -12.19 7.44
N ASN A 308 18.50 -11.58 6.33
CA ASN A 308 17.59 -12.16 5.34
C ASN A 308 16.49 -13.01 6.01
N TYR A 309 15.61 -12.38 6.78
CA TYR A 309 14.69 -13.11 7.67
C TYR A 309 13.70 -14.00 6.90
N TRP A 310 13.43 -13.68 5.62
CA TRP A 310 12.68 -14.53 4.70
C TRP A 310 13.35 -15.89 4.41
N SER A 311 14.59 -16.12 4.83
CA SER A 311 15.18 -17.47 4.84
C SER A 311 14.37 -18.45 5.70
N ASN A 312 13.49 -17.96 6.59
CA ASN A 312 12.56 -18.74 7.39
C ASN A 312 11.22 -19.07 6.69
N THR A 313 11.03 -18.72 5.42
CA THR A 313 9.82 -19.05 4.65
C THR A 313 9.34 -20.50 4.81
N PRO A 314 10.21 -21.54 4.82
CA PRO A 314 9.77 -22.91 5.07
C PRO A 314 8.99 -23.09 6.38
N LYS A 315 9.45 -22.46 7.48
CA LYS A 315 8.80 -22.55 8.79
C LYS A 315 7.42 -21.90 8.78
N PHE A 316 7.32 -20.76 8.11
CA PHE A 316 6.07 -20.01 7.99
C PHE A 316 5.06 -20.77 7.13
N ALA A 317 5.48 -21.27 5.96
CA ALA A 317 4.62 -22.00 5.04
C ALA A 317 4.10 -23.31 5.65
N VAL A 318 4.97 -24.11 6.26
CA VAL A 318 4.55 -25.37 6.91
C VAL A 318 3.62 -25.08 8.09
N SER A 319 3.95 -24.11 8.95
CA SER A 319 3.07 -23.76 10.07
C SER A 319 1.69 -23.24 9.62
N PHE A 320 1.63 -22.52 8.50
CA PHE A 320 0.37 -22.07 7.89
C PHE A 320 -0.43 -23.25 7.33
N LEU A 321 0.20 -24.17 6.60
CA LEU A 321 -0.45 -25.38 6.09
C LEU A 321 -0.95 -26.28 7.23
N LYS A 322 -0.19 -26.39 8.33
CA LYS A 322 -0.64 -27.06 9.56
C LYS A 322 -1.84 -26.35 10.21
N ALA A 323 -1.93 -25.02 10.12
CA ALA A 323 -3.09 -24.28 10.60
C ALA A 323 -4.34 -24.53 9.75
N LEU A 324 -4.20 -24.67 8.43
CA LEU A 324 -5.32 -24.94 7.52
C LEU A 324 -5.81 -26.40 7.55
N TYR A 325 -4.88 -27.36 7.62
CA TYR A 325 -5.19 -28.77 7.33
C TYR A 325 -4.84 -29.73 8.47
N GLY A 326 -4.29 -29.24 9.59
CA GLY A 326 -4.08 -30.04 10.80
C GLY A 326 -3.41 -31.38 10.50
N ASP A 327 -4.05 -32.48 10.87
CA ASP A 327 -3.54 -33.85 10.69
C ASP A 327 -3.45 -34.29 9.22
N ALA A 328 -4.21 -33.67 8.31
CA ALA A 328 -4.12 -33.95 6.88
C ALA A 328 -2.84 -33.37 6.25
N ALA A 329 -2.25 -32.33 6.85
CA ALA A 329 -0.94 -31.82 6.47
C ALA A 329 0.17 -32.64 7.15
N ARG A 330 0.81 -33.53 6.39
CA ARG A 330 1.91 -34.41 6.84
C ARG A 330 3.12 -34.27 5.92
N LYS A 331 4.28 -34.68 6.38
CA LYS A 331 5.50 -34.57 5.57
C LYS A 331 5.40 -35.38 4.26
N GLU A 332 4.73 -36.53 4.30
CA GLU A 332 4.61 -37.47 3.20
C GLU A 332 3.73 -36.97 2.05
N ASN A 333 2.92 -35.93 2.28
CA ASN A 333 2.05 -35.33 1.26
C ASN A 333 2.31 -33.83 1.08
N ASP A 334 3.55 -33.39 1.28
CA ASP A 334 3.97 -31.99 1.17
C ASP A 334 3.13 -31.05 2.04
N TRP A 335 2.76 -31.50 3.24
CA TRP A 335 1.92 -30.74 4.17
C TRP A 335 0.59 -30.30 3.55
N ALA A 336 0.00 -31.14 2.71
CA ALA A 336 -1.22 -30.83 1.96
C ALA A 336 -1.12 -29.61 1.03
N PHE A 337 0.09 -29.21 0.62
CA PHE A 337 0.32 -28.10 -0.31
C PHE A 337 -0.50 -28.21 -1.60
N HIS A 338 -0.73 -29.43 -2.08
CA HIS A 338 -1.51 -29.71 -3.30
C HIS A 338 -3.00 -29.35 -3.20
N TYR A 339 -3.52 -29.12 -1.99
CA TYR A 339 -4.88 -28.61 -1.76
C TYR A 339 -4.99 -27.11 -2.05
N MET A 340 -3.88 -26.39 -2.04
CA MET A 340 -3.89 -24.94 -2.23
C MET A 340 -4.05 -24.56 -3.71
N PRO A 341 -4.90 -23.56 -4.03
CA PRO A 341 -5.03 -23.07 -5.39
C PRO A 341 -3.73 -22.40 -5.86
N LYS A 342 -3.39 -22.63 -7.12
CA LYS A 342 -2.23 -22.03 -7.79
C LYS A 342 -2.68 -20.92 -8.72
N VAL A 343 -2.08 -19.74 -8.61
CA VAL A 343 -2.45 -18.55 -9.40
C VAL A 343 -1.69 -18.55 -10.73
N ASP A 344 -2.43 -18.65 -11.83
CA ASP A 344 -1.91 -18.74 -13.20
C ASP A 344 -1.93 -17.40 -13.97
N ARG A 345 -2.66 -16.40 -13.47
CA ARG A 345 -2.79 -15.07 -14.06
C ARG A 345 -3.16 -14.02 -13.02
N ASN A 346 -3.32 -12.77 -13.43
CA ASN A 346 -3.78 -11.69 -12.58
C ASN A 346 -5.27 -11.86 -12.22
N TYR A 347 -5.60 -11.93 -10.93
CA TYR A 347 -6.97 -11.93 -10.41
C TYR A 347 -7.23 -10.72 -9.50
N SER A 348 -6.54 -9.61 -9.76
CA SER A 348 -6.79 -8.34 -9.08
C SER A 348 -8.25 -7.91 -9.22
N TRP A 349 -8.68 -7.01 -8.33
CA TRP A 349 -10.07 -6.56 -8.26
C TRP A 349 -10.61 -6.14 -9.64
N THR A 350 -9.88 -5.33 -10.41
CA THR A 350 -10.35 -4.89 -11.75
C THR A 350 -10.46 -6.04 -12.76
N GLU A 351 -9.61 -7.05 -12.65
CA GLU A 351 -9.68 -8.25 -13.50
C GLU A 351 -10.93 -9.08 -13.19
N ILE A 352 -11.33 -9.19 -11.92
CA ILE A 352 -12.58 -9.89 -11.54
C ILE A 352 -13.78 -9.24 -12.23
N TRP A 353 -13.87 -7.90 -12.20
CA TRP A 353 -14.96 -7.15 -12.84
C TRP A 353 -14.90 -7.18 -14.37
N ASP A 354 -13.72 -7.09 -14.97
CA ASP A 354 -13.56 -7.21 -16.44
C ASP A 354 -13.97 -8.62 -16.92
N ASN A 355 -13.54 -9.66 -16.21
CA ASN A 355 -13.91 -11.05 -16.52
C ASN A 355 -15.42 -11.30 -16.31
N MET A 356 -16.03 -10.72 -15.28
CA MET A 356 -17.48 -10.76 -15.10
C MET A 356 -18.21 -10.02 -16.23
N TYR A 357 -17.71 -8.85 -16.65
CA TYR A 357 -18.22 -8.15 -17.82
C TYR A 357 -18.13 -9.02 -19.07
N ARG A 358 -17.03 -9.75 -19.28
CA ARG A 358 -16.87 -10.70 -20.40
C ARG A 358 -17.67 -12.00 -20.24
N GLY A 359 -18.25 -12.26 -19.06
CA GLY A 359 -19.10 -13.42 -18.77
C GLY A 359 -18.37 -14.67 -18.28
N SER A 360 -17.07 -14.59 -17.97
CA SER A 360 -16.27 -15.72 -17.45
C SER A 360 -16.36 -15.89 -15.93
N VAL A 361 -16.61 -14.81 -15.19
CA VAL A 361 -16.95 -14.87 -13.76
C VAL A 361 -18.47 -14.90 -13.60
N LYS A 362 -19.00 -15.94 -12.96
CA LYS A 362 -20.44 -16.20 -12.83
C LYS A 362 -21.08 -15.65 -11.57
N GLY A 363 -20.31 -15.40 -10.52
CA GLY A 363 -20.84 -14.82 -9.30
C GLY A 363 -19.77 -14.32 -8.37
N MET A 364 -20.20 -13.63 -7.31
CA MET A 364 -19.30 -12.91 -6.40
C MET A 364 -19.87 -12.84 -5.00
N PHE A 365 -18.98 -12.94 -4.01
CA PHE A 365 -19.21 -12.51 -2.64
C PHE A 365 -18.70 -11.07 -2.46
N ALA A 366 -19.58 -10.16 -2.09
CA ALA A 366 -19.28 -8.77 -1.77
C ALA A 366 -19.59 -8.50 -0.29
N PHE A 367 -18.64 -8.82 0.59
CA PHE A 367 -18.75 -8.59 2.03
C PHE A 367 -18.07 -7.28 2.42
N GLY A 368 -18.84 -6.32 2.95
CA GLY A 368 -18.35 -5.00 3.36
C GLY A 368 -17.70 -4.19 2.23
N MET A 369 -18.11 -4.43 0.98
CA MET A 369 -17.55 -3.79 -0.21
C MET A 369 -18.64 -3.40 -1.21
N ASN A 370 -18.80 -2.09 -1.41
CA ASN A 370 -19.68 -1.53 -2.43
C ASN A 370 -18.95 -1.41 -3.78
N GLY A 371 -18.76 -2.55 -4.44
CA GLY A 371 -18.01 -2.68 -5.70
C GLY A 371 -18.47 -1.76 -6.83
N VAL A 372 -19.79 -1.55 -6.98
CA VAL A 372 -20.34 -0.60 -7.98
C VAL A 372 -19.81 0.81 -7.76
N ALA A 373 -19.75 1.26 -6.50
CA ALA A 373 -19.39 2.64 -6.20
C ALA A 373 -17.87 2.86 -6.14
N ILE A 374 -17.09 1.90 -5.63
CA ILE A 374 -15.64 2.05 -5.40
C ILE A 374 -14.77 1.73 -6.63
N GLY A 375 -15.30 0.99 -7.61
CA GLY A 375 -14.60 0.62 -8.84
C GLY A 375 -14.52 1.74 -9.88
N PRO A 376 -13.52 1.73 -10.78
CA PRO A 376 -13.54 2.59 -11.97
C PRO A 376 -14.68 2.18 -12.90
N ASP A 377 -15.16 3.13 -13.70
CA ASP A 377 -16.31 2.99 -14.60
C ASP A 377 -17.47 2.19 -13.97
N SER A 378 -18.22 2.83 -13.07
CA SER A 378 -19.32 2.13 -12.39
C SER A 378 -20.40 1.62 -13.35
N GLN A 379 -20.50 2.13 -14.58
CA GLN A 379 -21.41 1.59 -15.59
C GLN A 379 -20.95 0.23 -16.10
N LYS A 380 -19.64 0.06 -16.31
CA LYS A 380 -19.05 -1.25 -16.60
C LYS A 380 -19.31 -2.24 -15.48
N ASN A 381 -19.18 -1.82 -14.22
CA ASN A 381 -19.45 -2.67 -13.06
C ASN A 381 -20.93 -3.10 -12.98
N ILE A 382 -21.86 -2.16 -13.18
CA ILE A 382 -23.30 -2.49 -13.26
C ILE A 382 -23.59 -3.47 -14.41
N ALA A 383 -22.99 -3.24 -15.59
CA ALA A 383 -23.15 -4.12 -16.73
C ALA A 383 -22.55 -5.52 -16.49
N ALA A 384 -21.47 -5.61 -15.72
CA ALA A 384 -20.89 -6.88 -15.29
C ALA A 384 -21.85 -7.64 -14.38
N LEU A 385 -22.43 -6.98 -13.36
CA LEU A 385 -23.39 -7.62 -12.46
C LEU A 385 -24.64 -8.10 -13.19
N LYS A 386 -25.15 -7.38 -14.21
CA LYS A 386 -26.28 -7.84 -15.04
C LYS A 386 -26.02 -9.18 -15.75
N ARG A 387 -24.74 -9.54 -15.94
CA ARG A 387 -24.29 -10.78 -16.60
C ARG A 387 -23.93 -11.89 -15.61
N ALA A 388 -23.85 -11.60 -14.32
CA ALA A 388 -23.61 -12.61 -13.30
C ALA A 388 -24.86 -13.47 -13.09
N ASP A 389 -24.65 -14.73 -12.75
CA ASP A 389 -25.70 -15.68 -12.38
C ASP A 389 -26.20 -15.38 -10.95
N TRP A 390 -25.27 -15.06 -10.04
CA TRP A 390 -25.58 -14.77 -8.64
C TRP A 390 -24.64 -13.74 -8.00
N LEU A 391 -25.14 -13.06 -6.97
CA LEU A 391 -24.40 -12.10 -6.14
C LEU A 391 -24.80 -12.31 -4.68
N VAL A 392 -23.82 -12.50 -3.80
CA VAL A 392 -24.02 -12.54 -2.35
C VAL A 392 -23.43 -11.27 -1.74
N VAL A 393 -24.23 -10.46 -1.08
CA VAL A 393 -23.79 -9.23 -0.42
C VAL A 393 -23.96 -9.36 1.08
N GLY A 394 -22.86 -9.18 1.83
CA GLY A 394 -22.88 -9.03 3.28
C GLY A 394 -22.62 -7.57 3.65
N GLU A 395 -23.63 -6.88 4.17
CA GLU A 395 -23.54 -5.44 4.48
C GLU A 395 -24.47 -5.06 5.64
N ILE A 396 -24.21 -3.91 6.24
CA ILE A 396 -25.04 -3.34 7.31
C ILE A 396 -26.15 -2.42 6.77
N TYR A 397 -26.02 -1.95 5.52
CA TYR A 397 -27.03 -1.16 4.81
C TYR A 397 -27.24 -1.66 3.38
N PRO A 398 -28.43 -1.48 2.78
CA PRO A 398 -28.58 -1.54 1.34
C PRO A 398 -27.65 -0.54 0.64
N ASP A 399 -26.88 -1.02 -0.32
CA ASP A 399 -25.91 -0.24 -1.08
C ASP A 399 -26.11 -0.38 -2.61
N GLU A 400 -25.33 0.39 -3.38
CA GLU A 400 -25.38 0.37 -4.85
C GLU A 400 -25.03 -1.01 -5.44
N THR A 401 -24.26 -1.84 -4.74
CA THR A 401 -23.93 -3.19 -5.24
C THR A 401 -25.08 -4.17 -5.04
N SER A 402 -25.71 -4.18 -3.85
CA SER A 402 -26.86 -5.02 -3.54
C SER A 402 -28.13 -4.65 -4.32
N GLU A 403 -28.24 -3.39 -4.77
CA GLU A 403 -29.39 -2.90 -5.54
C GLU A 403 -29.04 -2.44 -6.96
N PHE A 404 -27.97 -3.00 -7.56
CA PHE A 404 -27.48 -2.59 -8.89
C PHE A 404 -28.55 -2.67 -10.00
N TRP A 405 -29.48 -3.62 -9.88
CA TRP A 405 -30.60 -3.86 -10.80
C TRP A 405 -31.65 -2.75 -10.77
N LYS A 406 -31.58 -1.83 -9.78
CA LYS A 406 -32.35 -0.59 -9.68
C LYS A 406 -31.52 0.66 -10.00
N SER A 407 -30.31 0.51 -10.53
CA SER A 407 -29.45 1.66 -10.84
C SER A 407 -30.20 2.68 -11.72
N PRO A 408 -30.04 3.99 -11.46
CA PRO A 408 -30.64 5.04 -12.29
C PRO A 408 -30.33 4.86 -13.77
N GLY A 409 -31.40 4.92 -14.59
CA GLY A 409 -31.35 4.65 -16.04
C GLY A 409 -31.85 3.26 -16.44
N ILE A 410 -31.98 2.31 -15.51
CA ILE A 410 -32.59 1.00 -15.78
C ILE A 410 -34.12 1.14 -15.80
N SER A 411 -34.74 0.79 -16.92
CA SER A 411 -36.19 0.83 -17.07
C SER A 411 -36.88 -0.35 -16.35
N PRO A 412 -38.18 -0.25 -16.00
CA PRO A 412 -38.93 -1.38 -15.46
C PRO A 412 -38.96 -2.60 -16.39
N ALA A 413 -38.87 -2.40 -17.71
CA ALA A 413 -38.76 -3.49 -18.68
C ALA A 413 -37.39 -4.17 -18.59
N GLU A 414 -36.31 -3.38 -18.62
CA GLU A 414 -34.94 -3.89 -18.49
C GLU A 414 -34.72 -4.63 -17.16
N MET A 415 -35.29 -4.12 -16.07
CA MET A 415 -35.22 -4.76 -14.76
C MET A 415 -35.73 -6.22 -14.76
N LYS A 416 -36.77 -6.52 -15.55
CA LYS A 416 -37.32 -7.88 -15.69
C LYS A 416 -36.40 -8.82 -16.50
N GLU A 417 -35.51 -8.25 -17.30
CA GLU A 417 -34.54 -8.99 -18.10
C GLU A 417 -33.26 -9.33 -17.34
N ILE A 418 -32.97 -8.65 -16.22
CA ILE A 418 -31.81 -8.96 -15.37
C ILE A 418 -32.06 -10.30 -14.64
N LYS A 419 -31.21 -11.30 -14.89
CA LYS A 419 -31.37 -12.67 -14.36
C LYS A 419 -30.50 -12.99 -13.14
N THR A 420 -29.68 -12.05 -12.69
CA THR A 420 -28.80 -12.23 -11.54
C THR A 420 -29.58 -12.43 -10.26
N THR A 421 -29.33 -13.54 -9.56
CA THR A 421 -29.93 -13.81 -8.25
C THR A 421 -29.14 -13.09 -7.17
N VAL A 422 -29.78 -12.20 -6.41
CA VAL A 422 -29.11 -11.41 -5.35
C VAL A 422 -29.53 -11.92 -3.97
N TYR A 423 -28.55 -12.36 -3.18
CA TYR A 423 -28.70 -12.67 -1.77
C TYR A 423 -28.13 -11.52 -0.94
N ARG A 424 -28.97 -10.80 -0.20
CA ARG A 424 -28.55 -9.74 0.70
C ARG A 424 -28.61 -10.23 2.15
N LEU A 425 -27.46 -10.37 2.78
CA LEU A 425 -27.28 -10.89 4.13
C LEU A 425 -26.95 -9.72 5.07
N ALA A 426 -27.78 -9.53 6.11
CA ALA A 426 -27.59 -8.46 7.08
C ALA A 426 -26.43 -8.81 8.04
N CYS A 427 -25.36 -8.03 7.98
CA CYS A 427 -24.19 -8.21 8.84
C CYS A 427 -24.25 -7.32 10.10
N ALA A 428 -23.54 -7.74 11.13
CA ALA A 428 -23.34 -6.94 12.35
C ALA A 428 -22.30 -5.82 12.13
N GLY A 429 -22.58 -4.65 12.70
CA GLY A 429 -21.68 -3.50 12.72
C GLY A 429 -20.46 -3.69 13.63
N PHE A 430 -19.53 -2.73 13.59
CA PHE A 430 -18.29 -2.82 14.37
C PHE A 430 -18.52 -2.80 15.90
N ALA A 431 -19.56 -2.12 16.38
CA ALA A 431 -19.93 -2.02 17.78
C ALA A 431 -20.67 -3.29 18.30
N GLU A 432 -21.07 -4.16 17.40
CA GLU A 432 -21.94 -5.31 17.69
C GLU A 432 -21.18 -6.64 17.81
N LYS A 433 -19.85 -6.57 17.68
CA LYS A 433 -18.95 -7.71 17.73
C LYS A 433 -17.70 -7.37 18.54
N ASP A 434 -17.04 -8.36 19.10
CA ASP A 434 -15.68 -8.23 19.63
C ASP A 434 -14.65 -8.40 18.50
N GLY A 435 -13.42 -8.81 18.80
CA GLY A 435 -12.38 -9.05 17.81
C GLY A 435 -11.36 -7.91 17.68
N SER A 436 -10.42 -8.07 16.75
CA SER A 436 -9.33 -7.11 16.55
C SER A 436 -9.43 -6.34 15.24
N MET A 437 -8.84 -5.14 15.22
CA MET A 437 -8.50 -4.40 14.01
C MET A 437 -7.04 -3.97 14.05
N THR A 438 -6.36 -4.03 12.91
CA THR A 438 -4.98 -3.60 12.75
C THR A 438 -4.95 -2.21 12.13
N ASN A 439 -4.49 -1.22 12.91
CA ASN A 439 -4.43 0.16 12.43
C ASN A 439 -3.23 0.41 11.50
N SER A 440 -3.10 1.64 10.99
CA SER A 440 -2.02 2.03 10.08
C SER A 440 -0.60 1.91 10.69
N SER A 441 -0.50 1.94 12.02
CA SER A 441 0.75 1.77 12.80
C SER A 441 1.05 0.30 13.12
N ARG A 442 0.32 -0.64 12.50
CA ARG A 442 0.42 -2.11 12.71
C ARG A 442 -0.07 -2.59 14.08
N TRP A 443 -0.77 -1.76 14.84
CA TRP A 443 -1.30 -2.16 16.15
C TRP A 443 -2.57 -2.99 15.95
N LEU A 444 -2.51 -4.27 16.29
CA LEU A 444 -3.66 -5.14 16.51
C LEU A 444 -4.31 -4.73 17.83
N GLN A 445 -5.51 -4.17 17.75
CA GLN A 445 -6.24 -3.69 18.91
C GLN A 445 -7.52 -4.47 19.08
N TRP A 446 -7.70 -5.12 20.23
CA TRP A 446 -8.95 -5.76 20.61
C TRP A 446 -10.04 -4.74 20.94
N LYS A 447 -11.28 -5.04 20.56
CA LYS A 447 -12.48 -4.37 21.03
C LYS A 447 -13.48 -5.39 21.55
N ASN A 448 -14.35 -4.95 22.44
CA ASN A 448 -15.43 -5.75 22.99
C ASN A 448 -16.78 -5.35 22.37
N ILE A 449 -17.77 -6.23 22.49
CA ILE A 449 -19.15 -5.98 22.10
C ILE A 449 -19.70 -4.80 22.92
N ALA A 450 -20.31 -3.83 22.27
CA ALA A 450 -20.97 -2.69 22.90
C ALA A 450 -22.50 -2.73 22.78
N LEU A 451 -23.02 -3.31 21.70
CA LEU A 451 -24.46 -3.44 21.41
C LEU A 451 -24.78 -4.84 20.85
N PRO A 452 -26.00 -5.36 21.00
CA PRO A 452 -26.43 -6.53 20.22
C PRO A 452 -26.66 -6.16 18.74
N PRO A 453 -26.50 -7.11 17.79
CA PRO A 453 -26.87 -6.89 16.39
C PRO A 453 -28.36 -6.51 16.22
N PRO A 454 -28.71 -5.59 15.31
CA PRO A 454 -30.09 -5.18 15.10
C PRO A 454 -30.90 -6.23 14.33
N GLY A 455 -32.16 -6.42 14.74
CA GLY A 455 -33.09 -7.32 14.06
C GLY A 455 -32.57 -8.75 13.99
N GLN A 456 -32.33 -9.25 12.77
CA GLN A 456 -31.78 -10.58 12.50
C GLN A 456 -30.36 -10.52 11.91
N ALA A 457 -29.67 -9.38 12.06
CA ALA A 457 -28.28 -9.26 11.62
C ALA A 457 -27.39 -10.27 12.35
N ARG A 458 -26.38 -10.79 11.64
CA ARG A 458 -25.46 -11.80 12.17
C ARG A 458 -24.01 -11.35 12.02
N LEU A 459 -23.13 -11.92 12.82
CA LEU A 459 -21.70 -11.71 12.71
C LEU A 459 -21.19 -12.25 11.36
N ASP A 460 -20.22 -11.57 10.74
CA ASP A 460 -19.70 -11.99 9.43
C ASP A 460 -19.15 -13.43 9.46
N GLN A 461 -18.44 -13.79 10.53
CA GLN A 461 -17.87 -15.13 10.67
C GLN A 461 -18.93 -16.21 10.83
N ASP A 462 -20.08 -15.90 11.46
CA ASP A 462 -21.19 -16.86 11.59
C ASP A 462 -21.83 -17.14 10.24
N ILE A 463 -22.01 -16.09 9.43
CA ILE A 463 -22.57 -16.20 8.08
C ILE A 463 -21.65 -17.05 7.21
N VAL A 464 -20.35 -16.73 7.18
CA VAL A 464 -19.37 -17.46 6.37
C VAL A 464 -19.21 -18.90 6.87
N ALA A 465 -19.19 -19.13 8.19
CA ALA A 465 -19.12 -20.45 8.80
C ALA A 465 -20.28 -21.33 8.36
N GLN A 466 -21.52 -20.85 8.47
CA GLN A 466 -22.70 -21.64 8.10
C GLN A 466 -22.77 -21.95 6.61
N ILE A 467 -22.37 -21.00 5.74
CA ILE A 467 -22.24 -21.25 4.30
C ILE A 467 -21.19 -22.35 4.05
N PHE A 468 -20.01 -22.23 4.64
CA PHE A 468 -18.95 -23.22 4.48
C PHE A 468 -19.37 -24.61 4.98
N LEU A 469 -19.99 -24.69 6.17
CA LEU A 469 -20.48 -25.94 6.74
C LEU A 469 -21.51 -26.61 5.84
N LYS A 470 -22.43 -25.83 5.23
CA LYS A 470 -23.41 -26.37 4.30
C LYS A 470 -22.77 -26.85 2.99
N VAL A 471 -21.81 -26.10 2.45
CA VAL A 471 -21.02 -26.56 1.28
C VAL A 471 -20.31 -27.87 1.62
N ARG A 472 -19.66 -27.95 2.77
CA ARG A 472 -18.96 -29.16 3.21
C ARG A 472 -19.91 -30.35 3.41
N GLU A 473 -21.11 -30.12 3.93
CA GLU A 473 -22.17 -31.14 4.03
C GLU A 473 -22.56 -31.68 2.64
N LEU A 474 -22.78 -30.79 1.67
CA LEU A 474 -23.13 -31.17 0.29
C LEU A 474 -22.01 -32.00 -0.35
N TYR A 475 -20.75 -31.58 -0.22
CA TYR A 475 -19.61 -32.35 -0.73
C TYR A 475 -19.47 -33.73 -0.07
N LYS A 476 -19.86 -33.89 1.20
CA LYS A 476 -19.91 -35.20 1.87
C LYS A 476 -21.03 -36.09 1.33
N ALA A 477 -22.21 -35.50 1.08
CA ALA A 477 -23.39 -36.24 0.66
C ALA A 477 -23.37 -36.60 -0.83
N GLU A 478 -22.87 -35.69 -1.68
CA GLU A 478 -23.02 -35.75 -3.14
C GLU A 478 -21.69 -35.94 -3.87
N GLY A 479 -20.56 -35.80 -3.18
CA GLY A 479 -19.25 -35.73 -3.81
C GLY A 479 -19.05 -34.41 -4.56
N GLY A 480 -18.15 -34.41 -5.55
CA GLY A 480 -17.88 -33.22 -6.36
C GLY A 480 -16.49 -33.24 -6.98
N LYS A 481 -16.14 -32.15 -7.68
CA LYS A 481 -14.79 -31.98 -8.23
C LYS A 481 -13.82 -31.65 -7.09
N PHE A 482 -12.79 -32.49 -6.92
CA PHE A 482 -11.70 -32.29 -5.97
C PHE A 482 -12.18 -31.93 -4.55
N PRO A 483 -12.87 -32.86 -3.85
CA PRO A 483 -13.50 -32.60 -2.56
C PRO A 483 -12.50 -32.42 -1.40
N ASP A 484 -11.31 -33.02 -1.51
CA ASP A 484 -10.29 -33.09 -0.47
C ASP A 484 -9.99 -31.75 0.25
N PRO A 485 -9.68 -30.63 -0.43
CA PRO A 485 -9.43 -29.34 0.23
C PRO A 485 -10.61 -28.84 1.07
N ILE A 486 -11.85 -29.20 0.74
CA ILE A 486 -13.06 -28.79 1.46
C ILE A 486 -13.31 -29.69 2.67
N LEU A 487 -13.14 -31.01 2.48
CA LEU A 487 -13.39 -32.00 3.51
C LEU A 487 -12.31 -32.03 4.59
N ASN A 488 -11.06 -31.75 4.21
CA ASN A 488 -9.89 -31.83 5.10
C ASN A 488 -9.49 -30.48 5.73
N LEU A 489 -10.15 -29.37 5.36
CA LEU A 489 -9.94 -28.08 6.03
C LEU A 489 -10.33 -28.20 7.51
N THR A 490 -9.40 -27.85 8.41
CA THR A 490 -9.65 -27.88 9.85
C THR A 490 -10.70 -26.86 10.23
N TRP A 491 -11.58 -27.25 11.14
CA TRP A 491 -12.61 -26.36 11.68
C TRP A 491 -12.77 -26.57 13.20
N PRO A 492 -11.71 -26.29 13.98
CA PRO A 492 -11.57 -26.76 15.37
C PRO A 492 -12.18 -25.78 16.38
N TYR A 493 -13.33 -25.18 16.05
CA TYR A 493 -13.98 -24.20 16.91
C TYR A 493 -14.94 -24.87 17.89
N THR A 494 -15.00 -24.35 19.11
CA THR A 494 -15.89 -24.88 20.16
C THR A 494 -17.35 -24.91 19.69
N ASP A 495 -17.80 -23.84 19.02
CA ASP A 495 -19.03 -23.83 18.23
C ASP A 495 -18.70 -23.65 16.74
N PRO A 496 -18.77 -24.72 15.93
CA PRO A 496 -18.48 -24.67 14.49
C PRO A 496 -19.33 -23.66 13.70
N GLN A 497 -20.55 -23.38 14.13
CA GLN A 497 -21.47 -22.46 13.44
C GLN A 497 -21.28 -21.00 13.85
N HIS A 498 -20.66 -20.79 15.02
CA HIS A 498 -20.46 -19.49 15.65
C HIS A 498 -19.01 -19.37 16.20
N PRO A 499 -17.99 -19.43 15.33
CA PRO A 499 -16.60 -19.45 15.77
C PRO A 499 -16.25 -18.18 16.54
N ALA A 500 -15.73 -18.33 17.75
CA ALA A 500 -15.37 -17.18 18.58
C ALA A 500 -14.14 -16.47 17.98
N LEU A 501 -14.18 -15.14 17.88
CA LEU A 501 -13.06 -14.35 17.35
C LEU A 501 -11.78 -14.50 18.19
N ALA A 502 -11.91 -14.88 19.46
CA ALA A 502 -10.77 -15.18 20.35
C ALA A 502 -10.07 -16.50 19.98
N GLU A 503 -10.81 -17.51 19.51
CA GLU A 503 -10.23 -18.77 19.02
C GLU A 503 -9.47 -18.52 17.72
N LEU A 504 -10.06 -17.74 16.80
CA LEU A 504 -9.40 -17.29 15.57
C LEU A 504 -8.11 -16.49 15.85
N ALA A 505 -8.14 -15.57 16.83
CA ALA A 505 -6.94 -14.81 17.19
C ALA A 505 -5.81 -15.69 17.74
N LYS A 506 -6.14 -16.74 18.51
CA LYS A 506 -5.18 -17.75 18.99
C LYS A 506 -4.63 -18.60 17.85
N GLU A 507 -5.47 -18.98 16.89
CA GLU A 507 -5.06 -19.70 15.68
C GLU A 507 -4.07 -18.87 14.85
N PHE A 508 -4.37 -17.58 14.65
CA PHE A 508 -3.47 -16.66 13.93
C PHE A 508 -2.16 -16.44 14.68
N ASN A 509 -2.17 -16.38 16.02
CA ASN A 509 -0.95 -16.37 16.83
C ASN A 509 -0.14 -17.65 16.63
N GLY A 510 -0.80 -18.79 16.65
CA GLY A 510 -0.18 -20.11 16.54
C GLY A 510 0.17 -20.76 17.88
N LYS A 511 0.37 -22.08 17.82
CA LYS A 511 0.59 -22.98 18.95
C LYS A 511 1.62 -24.07 18.61
N ALA A 512 2.17 -24.69 19.65
CA ALA A 512 2.92 -25.92 19.54
C ALA A 512 1.97 -27.13 19.31
N ILE A 513 2.39 -28.07 18.46
CA ILE A 513 1.72 -29.38 18.20
C ILE A 513 2.57 -30.53 18.77
N ALA A 514 3.75 -30.22 19.31
CA ALA A 514 4.59 -31.13 20.05
C ALA A 514 5.39 -30.32 21.08
N ASN A 515 6.00 -30.99 22.06
CA ASN A 515 6.90 -30.30 22.99
C ASN A 515 8.09 -29.69 22.23
N LEU A 516 8.30 -28.39 22.39
CA LEU A 516 9.41 -27.64 21.81
C LEU A 516 10.38 -27.26 22.91
N THR A 517 11.68 -27.30 22.60
CA THR A 517 12.74 -26.80 23.49
C THR A 517 13.62 -25.83 22.71
N ASP A 518 13.85 -24.63 23.25
CA ASP A 518 14.86 -23.73 22.72
C ASP A 518 16.25 -24.25 23.10
N PRO A 519 17.12 -24.54 22.12
CA PRO A 519 18.43 -25.13 22.41
C PRO A 519 19.37 -24.17 23.14
N LYS A 520 19.17 -22.85 23.05
CA LYS A 520 20.00 -21.83 23.70
C LYS A 520 19.53 -21.54 25.12
N THR A 521 18.24 -21.33 25.33
CA THR A 521 17.70 -20.91 26.64
C THR A 521 17.20 -22.08 27.49
N GLN A 522 17.07 -23.28 26.90
CA GLN A 522 16.41 -24.45 27.51
C GLN A 522 14.94 -24.20 27.90
N GLN A 523 14.35 -23.09 27.43
CA GLN A 523 12.92 -22.84 27.59
C GLN A 523 12.12 -23.90 26.85
N THR A 524 11.08 -24.43 27.50
CA THR A 524 10.18 -25.41 26.91
C THR A 524 8.80 -24.81 26.64
N ILE A 525 8.19 -25.19 25.52
CA ILE A 525 6.78 -24.94 25.19
C ILE A 525 6.14 -26.31 25.03
N LYS A 526 5.11 -26.59 25.83
CA LYS A 526 4.42 -27.88 25.79
C LYS A 526 3.46 -27.96 24.60
N ASP A 527 3.16 -29.18 24.18
CA ASP A 527 2.09 -29.44 23.22
C ASP A 527 0.79 -28.72 23.61
N GLY A 528 0.14 -28.10 22.63
CA GLY A 528 -1.09 -27.32 22.78
C GLY A 528 -0.92 -25.88 23.25
N GLN A 529 0.25 -25.47 23.76
CA GLN A 529 0.47 -24.11 24.26
C GLN A 529 0.64 -23.08 23.13
N GLN A 530 0.16 -21.85 23.36
CA GLN A 530 0.36 -20.72 22.46
C GLN A 530 1.83 -20.35 22.33
N LEU A 531 2.28 -20.07 21.11
CA LEU A 531 3.65 -19.63 20.86
C LEU A 531 3.84 -18.17 21.31
N PRO A 532 4.99 -17.82 21.94
CA PRO A 532 5.29 -16.46 22.37
C PRO A 532 5.75 -15.54 21.22
N GLY A 533 6.13 -16.10 20.07
CA GLY A 533 6.59 -15.34 18.92
C GLY A 533 7.06 -16.23 17.76
N PHE A 534 7.15 -15.66 16.56
CA PHE A 534 7.43 -16.40 15.32
C PHE A 534 8.81 -17.07 15.26
N SER A 535 9.75 -16.71 16.14
CA SER A 535 11.06 -17.38 16.24
C SER A 535 10.95 -18.86 16.64
N TRP A 536 9.81 -19.26 17.20
CA TRP A 536 9.52 -20.64 17.61
C TRP A 536 8.96 -21.52 16.51
N LEU A 537 8.53 -20.94 15.38
CA LEU A 537 7.96 -21.69 14.27
C LEU A 537 8.98 -22.66 13.68
N LYS A 538 8.50 -23.83 13.26
CA LYS A 538 9.27 -24.94 12.68
C LYS A 538 8.71 -25.32 11.31
N ASP A 539 9.53 -26.02 10.53
CA ASP A 539 9.22 -26.55 9.19
C ASP A 539 9.02 -28.08 9.18
N ASP A 540 8.94 -28.69 10.36
CA ASP A 540 8.79 -30.13 10.57
C ASP A 540 7.37 -30.56 10.99
N GLY A 541 6.42 -29.61 10.98
CA GLY A 541 5.01 -29.85 11.33
C GLY A 541 4.71 -29.80 12.83
N THR A 542 5.67 -29.50 13.69
CA THR A 542 5.49 -29.41 15.16
C THR A 542 4.91 -28.06 15.62
N THR A 543 4.65 -27.13 14.71
CA THR A 543 3.98 -25.85 14.97
C THR A 543 2.82 -25.60 14.00
N SER A 544 1.78 -24.93 14.48
CA SER A 544 0.69 -24.38 13.66
C SER A 544 0.59 -22.88 13.90
N CYS A 545 0.41 -22.09 12.84
CA CYS A 545 0.27 -20.64 12.92
C CYS A 545 -0.47 -20.10 11.69
N GLY A 546 -1.66 -19.54 11.89
CA GLY A 546 -2.47 -19.00 10.80
C GLY A 546 -1.91 -17.72 10.18
N ASN A 547 -1.08 -16.97 10.92
CA ASN A 547 -0.37 -15.81 10.39
C ASN A 547 0.93 -15.53 11.16
N TRP A 548 2.09 -15.83 10.57
CA TRP A 548 3.37 -15.77 11.28
C TRP A 548 3.70 -14.38 11.83
N ILE A 549 3.32 -13.29 11.14
CA ILE A 549 3.58 -11.93 11.66
C ILE A 549 2.72 -11.58 12.87
N TYR A 550 1.65 -12.33 13.14
CA TYR A 550 0.80 -12.18 14.32
C TYR A 550 1.21 -13.09 15.49
N CYS A 551 2.17 -13.99 15.28
CA CYS A 551 2.71 -14.81 16.34
C CYS A 551 3.35 -13.95 17.44
N GLY A 552 2.79 -14.02 18.65
CA GLY A 552 3.06 -13.15 19.80
C GLY A 552 1.88 -12.24 20.19
N CYS A 553 0.81 -12.16 19.40
CA CYS A 553 -0.36 -11.32 19.71
C CYS A 553 -1.29 -11.91 20.78
N TRP A 554 -1.25 -13.24 20.97
CA TRP A 554 -2.01 -13.97 21.99
C TRP A 554 -1.21 -15.18 22.50
N THR A 555 -0.52 -14.99 23.62
CA THR A 555 0.40 -15.98 24.20
C THR A 555 -0.20 -16.66 25.44
N GLU A 556 0.53 -17.56 26.09
CA GLU A 556 0.17 -18.10 27.41
C GLU A 556 0.03 -17.01 28.50
N ALA A 557 0.70 -15.85 28.33
CA ALA A 557 0.52 -14.69 29.19
C ALA A 557 -0.79 -13.91 28.92
N GLY A 558 -1.60 -14.37 27.97
CA GLY A 558 -2.88 -13.75 27.61
C GLY A 558 -2.86 -12.89 26.33
N PRO A 559 -3.98 -12.22 26.02
CA PRO A 559 -4.18 -11.44 24.79
C PRO A 559 -3.39 -10.13 24.80
N GLN A 560 -2.20 -10.13 24.18
CA GLN A 560 -1.34 -8.95 24.12
C GLN A 560 -2.01 -7.78 23.37
N LEU A 561 -2.83 -8.12 22.37
CA LEU A 561 -3.65 -7.18 21.59
C LEU A 561 -4.76 -6.47 22.40
N ALA A 562 -5.04 -6.91 23.62
CA ALA A 562 -6.04 -6.31 24.53
C ALA A 562 -5.41 -5.45 25.65
N ARG A 563 -4.07 -5.34 25.71
CA ARG A 563 -3.40 -4.52 26.73
C ARG A 563 -3.75 -3.03 26.59
N ARG A 564 -3.81 -2.32 27.72
CA ARG A 564 -4.22 -0.91 27.81
C ARG A 564 -3.26 -0.03 28.62
N GLY A 565 -2.02 -0.50 28.84
CA GLY A 565 -0.99 0.28 29.54
C GLY A 565 -0.62 1.51 28.74
N THR A 566 -0.43 2.64 29.43
CA THR A 566 -0.20 3.96 28.80
C THR A 566 1.17 4.53 29.15
N GLU A 567 2.06 3.66 29.62
CA GLU A 567 3.41 4.04 30.01
C GLU A 567 4.24 4.33 28.74
N ASP A 568 4.90 5.48 28.71
CA ASP A 568 5.87 5.88 27.69
C ASP A 568 7.11 6.47 28.38
N PRO A 569 7.97 5.63 28.96
CA PRO A 569 9.16 6.10 29.68
C PRO A 569 10.14 6.85 28.78
N SER A 570 10.03 6.69 27.45
CA SER A 570 10.88 7.36 26.48
C SER A 570 10.45 8.80 26.18
N GLY A 571 9.18 9.14 26.39
CA GLY A 571 8.55 10.38 25.91
C GLY A 571 8.36 10.45 24.39
N LEU A 572 8.81 9.46 23.62
CA LEU A 572 8.75 9.42 22.15
C LEU A 572 7.40 8.91 21.62
N GLY A 573 6.46 8.50 22.48
CA GLY A 573 5.18 7.91 22.10
C GLY A 573 5.25 6.40 21.89
N ILE A 574 6.14 5.70 22.60
CA ILE A 574 6.36 4.25 22.48
C ILE A 574 5.62 3.55 23.61
N TYR A 575 4.35 3.21 23.38
CA TYR A 575 3.49 2.56 24.37
C TYR A 575 3.52 1.03 24.25
N GLN A 576 4.57 0.39 24.77
CA GLN A 576 4.77 -1.06 24.59
C GLN A 576 3.64 -1.91 25.19
N ASN A 577 2.93 -1.40 26.20
CA ASN A 577 1.82 -2.05 26.88
C ASN A 577 0.44 -1.60 26.35
N TRP A 578 0.38 -0.80 25.29
CA TRP A 578 -0.87 -0.52 24.60
C TRP A 578 -1.01 -1.43 23.39
N ALA A 579 -2.00 -2.32 23.42
CA ALA A 579 -2.27 -3.31 22.39
C ALA A 579 -1.00 -4.11 22.00
N TRP A 580 -0.91 -4.58 20.76
CA TRP A 580 0.28 -5.26 20.26
C TRP A 580 0.54 -4.90 18.80
N SER A 581 1.80 -4.59 18.45
CA SER A 581 2.19 -4.19 17.10
C SER A 581 2.94 -5.31 16.39
N TRP A 582 2.53 -5.71 15.19
CA TRP A 582 3.38 -6.64 14.43
C TRP A 582 4.51 -5.87 13.73
N PRO A 583 5.72 -6.46 13.57
CA PRO A 583 6.14 -7.74 14.12
C PRO A 583 6.68 -7.62 15.55
N ALA A 584 6.41 -8.61 16.41
CA ALA A 584 7.00 -8.76 17.74
C ALA A 584 6.98 -7.49 18.64
N ASN A 585 5.89 -6.74 18.59
CA ASN A 585 5.66 -5.48 19.30
C ASN A 585 6.54 -4.29 18.88
N ARG A 586 7.33 -4.40 17.81
CA ARG A 586 8.18 -3.32 17.27
C ARG A 586 7.32 -2.15 16.79
N ARG A 587 7.53 -0.95 17.37
CA ARG A 587 6.70 0.24 17.08
C ARG A 587 7.22 1.02 15.89
N VAL A 588 8.54 1.11 15.71
CA VAL A 588 9.18 1.69 14.53
C VAL A 588 9.99 0.62 13.81
N LEU A 589 9.64 0.37 12.54
CA LEU A 589 10.38 -0.55 11.68
C LEU A 589 11.75 0.01 11.34
N TYR A 590 12.72 -0.87 11.12
CA TYR A 590 14.10 -0.56 10.73
C TYR A 590 14.86 0.27 11.77
N ASN A 591 14.45 0.22 13.04
CA ASN A 591 14.98 1.08 14.09
C ASN A 591 16.49 0.89 14.38
N ARG A 592 17.11 -0.20 13.91
CA ARG A 592 18.59 -0.31 13.85
C ARG A 592 19.23 0.86 13.08
N ALA A 593 18.58 1.37 12.03
CA ALA A 593 19.06 2.50 11.24
C ALA A 593 18.98 3.85 11.98
N SER A 594 18.41 3.89 13.20
CA SER A 594 18.49 5.04 14.11
C SER A 594 19.87 5.22 14.76
N CYS A 595 20.76 4.26 14.57
CA CYS A 595 22.15 4.31 15.02
C CYS A 595 23.13 4.27 13.84
N ASP A 596 24.34 4.78 14.09
CA ASP A 596 25.48 4.64 13.21
C ASP A 596 25.97 3.18 13.07
N SER A 597 27.02 2.99 12.28
CA SER A 597 27.64 1.68 12.05
C SER A 597 28.17 1.04 13.33
N SER A 598 28.60 1.85 14.32
CA SER A 598 29.08 1.40 15.64
C SER A 598 27.98 1.10 16.66
N GLY A 599 26.73 1.44 16.33
CA GLY A 599 25.56 1.24 17.18
C GLY A 599 25.27 2.37 18.16
N LYS A 600 25.81 3.57 17.91
CA LYS A 600 25.49 4.78 18.66
C LYS A 600 24.33 5.52 17.98
N PRO A 601 23.32 6.01 18.74
CA PRO A 601 22.23 6.79 18.17
C PRO A 601 22.73 8.04 17.42
N TRP A 602 22.17 8.31 16.23
CA TRP A 602 22.43 9.58 15.51
C TRP A 602 21.96 10.80 16.30
N ASP A 603 20.92 10.61 17.11
CA ASP A 603 20.35 11.60 18.02
C ASP A 603 20.06 10.94 19.37
N VAL A 604 20.84 11.31 20.38
CA VAL A 604 20.72 10.75 21.74
C VAL A 604 19.39 11.14 22.40
N GLU A 605 18.81 12.30 22.05
CA GLU A 605 17.53 12.76 22.59
C GLU A 605 16.33 11.98 22.01
N ARG A 606 16.51 11.36 20.85
CA ARG A 606 15.52 10.50 20.17
C ARG A 606 15.99 9.05 20.03
N LYS A 607 16.82 8.57 20.96
CA LYS A 607 17.32 7.19 20.89
C LYS A 607 16.17 6.19 21.04
N GLN A 608 16.06 5.26 20.09
CA GLN A 608 15.06 4.19 20.10
C GLN A 608 15.68 2.87 20.51
N VAL A 609 16.81 2.54 19.90
CA VAL A 609 17.64 1.37 20.21
C VAL A 609 19.10 1.80 20.19
N TRP A 610 19.97 1.03 20.83
CA TRP A 610 21.42 1.22 20.79
C TRP A 610 22.13 -0.08 21.14
N TRP A 611 23.40 -0.19 20.72
CA TRP A 611 24.25 -1.30 21.15
C TRP A 611 24.74 -1.09 22.59
N ASN A 612 24.51 -2.05 23.47
CA ASN A 612 25.03 -2.05 24.82
C ASN A 612 26.22 -3.00 24.91
N GLU A 613 27.43 -2.42 24.97
CA GLU A 613 28.69 -3.18 25.02
C GLU A 613 28.77 -4.08 26.26
N ALA A 614 28.24 -3.66 27.41
CA ALA A 614 28.28 -4.47 28.62
C ALA A 614 27.34 -5.69 28.54
N ALA A 615 26.19 -5.53 27.87
CA ALA A 615 25.22 -6.61 27.69
C ALA A 615 25.50 -7.47 26.45
N GLN A 616 26.36 -7.00 25.53
CA GLN A 616 26.54 -7.58 24.19
C GLN A 616 25.22 -7.77 23.44
N LEU A 617 24.31 -6.79 23.57
CA LEU A 617 22.97 -6.83 22.99
C LEU A 617 22.53 -5.45 22.51
N TRP A 618 21.68 -5.45 21.48
CA TRP A 618 20.82 -4.33 21.14
C TRP A 618 19.70 -4.19 22.18
N VAL A 619 19.65 -3.04 22.83
CA VAL A 619 18.62 -2.67 23.81
C VAL A 619 17.94 -1.38 23.37
N GLY A 620 16.82 -1.02 23.99
CA GLY A 620 16.10 0.16 23.53
C GLY A 620 14.89 0.56 24.35
N ASN A 621 14.39 1.74 24.01
CA ASN A 621 13.05 2.22 24.31
C ASN A 621 12.00 1.51 23.42
N ASP A 622 12.39 1.10 22.21
CA ASP A 622 11.62 0.21 21.34
C ASP A 622 12.25 -1.19 21.28
N ILE A 623 11.48 -2.17 20.80
CA ILE A 623 12.01 -3.51 20.50
C ILE A 623 12.91 -3.42 19.26
N PRO A 624 14.16 -3.92 19.29
CA PRO A 624 15.03 -3.91 18.12
C PRO A 624 14.43 -4.65 16.93
N ASP A 625 14.32 -3.94 15.80
CA ASP A 625 14.03 -4.53 14.48
C ASP A 625 15.33 -5.06 13.86
N PHE A 626 15.95 -5.98 14.60
CA PHE A 626 17.29 -6.47 14.33
C PHE A 626 17.53 -7.81 15.03
N LYS A 627 18.62 -8.49 14.68
CA LYS A 627 19.13 -9.62 15.46
C LYS A 627 19.79 -9.05 16.73
N ALA A 628 19.18 -9.31 17.88
CA ALA A 628 19.54 -8.62 19.13
C ALA A 628 20.99 -8.85 19.58
N ASP A 629 21.58 -10.01 19.25
CA ASP A 629 22.96 -10.41 19.58
C ASP A 629 23.95 -10.18 18.42
N SER A 630 23.56 -9.48 17.34
CA SER A 630 24.49 -9.15 16.26
C SER A 630 25.40 -7.98 16.65
N ASN A 631 26.70 -8.26 16.73
CA ASN A 631 27.71 -7.26 17.08
C ASN A 631 27.86 -6.24 15.93
N PRO A 632 27.89 -4.92 16.20
CA PRO A 632 28.06 -3.90 15.16
C PRO A 632 29.25 -4.14 14.21
N LYS A 633 30.32 -4.80 14.68
CA LYS A 633 31.49 -5.18 13.86
C LYS A 633 31.19 -6.16 12.73
N GLU A 634 30.10 -6.92 12.82
CA GLU A 634 29.65 -7.85 11.77
C GLU A 634 29.06 -7.10 10.56
N HIS A 635 28.79 -5.80 10.71
CA HIS A 635 28.22 -4.95 9.68
C HIS A 635 26.92 -5.53 9.08
N MET A 636 26.06 -6.08 9.94
CA MET A 636 24.74 -6.56 9.53
C MET A 636 23.82 -5.38 9.19
N GLY A 637 23.23 -5.39 7.99
CA GLY A 637 22.40 -4.29 7.52
C GLY A 637 21.04 -4.17 8.24
N PRO A 638 20.50 -2.94 8.46
CA PRO A 638 19.29 -2.71 9.26
C PRO A 638 17.96 -3.16 8.61
N PHE A 639 17.95 -3.50 7.33
CA PHE A 639 16.75 -3.88 6.60
C PHE A 639 16.64 -5.41 6.53
N ILE A 640 16.29 -6.02 7.66
CA ILE A 640 16.42 -7.47 7.89
C ILE A 640 15.60 -8.37 6.96
N MET A 641 14.58 -7.82 6.32
CA MET A 641 13.74 -8.54 5.36
C MET A 641 14.34 -8.55 3.95
N ASN A 642 15.33 -7.70 3.65
CA ASN A 642 15.99 -7.69 2.36
C ASN A 642 17.14 -8.70 2.35
N PRO A 643 17.31 -9.48 1.27
CA PRO A 643 18.45 -10.39 1.07
C PRO A 643 19.81 -9.72 1.26
N GLU A 644 19.90 -8.45 0.91
CA GLU A 644 21.10 -7.63 0.99
C GLU A 644 21.29 -6.93 2.35
N GLY A 645 20.29 -6.98 3.24
CA GLY A 645 20.31 -6.28 4.52
C GLY A 645 20.16 -4.75 4.42
N VAL A 646 20.06 -4.17 3.22
CA VAL A 646 20.07 -2.72 3.00
C VAL A 646 18.80 -2.17 2.33
N GLY A 647 18.59 -0.87 2.47
CA GLY A 647 17.54 -0.12 1.78
C GLY A 647 17.84 0.03 0.30
N ARG A 648 16.83 -0.19 -0.55
CA ARG A 648 17.00 -0.19 -2.01
C ARG A 648 16.70 1.19 -2.61
N ILE A 649 17.74 1.86 -3.12
CA ILE A 649 17.62 3.00 -4.00
C ILE A 649 17.35 2.50 -5.43
N PHE A 650 18.15 1.56 -5.92
CA PHE A 650 17.87 0.78 -7.13
C PHE A 650 17.09 -0.50 -6.79
N GLY A 651 16.03 -0.82 -7.55
CA GLY A 651 15.24 -2.05 -7.37
C GLY A 651 15.67 -3.19 -8.31
N PRO A 652 16.45 -4.19 -7.85
CA PRO A 652 16.95 -5.28 -8.70
C PRO A 652 15.88 -6.36 -8.99
N LEU A 653 16.24 -7.31 -9.86
CA LEU A 653 15.47 -8.53 -10.18
C LEU A 653 14.02 -8.29 -10.55
N ALA A 654 13.78 -7.33 -11.43
CA ALA A 654 12.42 -7.08 -11.88
C ALA A 654 11.43 -6.78 -10.73
N ALA A 655 11.91 -6.25 -9.59
CA ALA A 655 11.07 -5.89 -8.45
C ALA A 655 9.90 -4.96 -8.85
N PHE A 656 10.08 -4.22 -9.95
CA PHE A 656 9.06 -3.37 -10.56
C PHE A 656 8.87 -3.71 -12.04
N ALA A 657 7.66 -3.49 -12.53
CA ALA A 657 7.23 -3.67 -13.91
C ALA A 657 7.90 -2.67 -14.85
N ASP A 658 8.05 -1.43 -14.38
CA ASP A 658 8.20 -0.20 -15.15
C ASP A 658 9.52 0.55 -14.87
N GLY A 659 10.47 -0.09 -14.19
CA GLY A 659 11.85 0.39 -14.05
C GLY A 659 12.44 0.27 -12.65
N PRO A 660 13.77 0.11 -12.52
CA PRO A 660 14.44 0.00 -11.22
C PRO A 660 14.64 1.35 -10.52
N PHE A 661 14.60 2.45 -11.28
CA PHE A 661 14.40 3.81 -10.79
C PHE A 661 13.03 4.35 -11.25
N PRO A 662 12.38 5.21 -10.47
CA PRO A 662 11.21 5.95 -10.93
C PRO A 662 11.54 6.88 -12.10
N GLU A 663 10.63 6.95 -13.08
CA GLU A 663 10.64 7.89 -14.21
C GLU A 663 9.25 8.52 -14.35
N HIS A 664 9.19 9.82 -14.66
CA HIS A 664 7.94 10.52 -14.88
C HIS A 664 7.28 10.06 -16.17
N TYR A 665 6.04 9.59 -16.06
CA TYR A 665 5.14 9.38 -17.18
C TYR A 665 3.84 10.16 -16.94
N GLU A 666 3.18 10.57 -18.02
CA GLU A 666 1.88 11.22 -17.94
C GLU A 666 0.77 10.22 -17.61
N PRO A 667 -0.29 10.62 -16.88
CA PRO A 667 -1.53 9.87 -16.78
C PRO A 667 -2.06 9.49 -18.17
N ILE A 668 -2.87 8.43 -18.26
CA ILE A 668 -3.38 7.96 -19.56
C ILE A 668 -4.14 9.05 -20.29
N GLU A 669 -4.88 9.85 -19.54
CA GLU A 669 -5.51 11.05 -20.04
C GLU A 669 -4.76 12.26 -19.47
N SER A 670 -3.95 12.89 -20.29
CA SER A 670 -3.18 14.07 -19.92
C SER A 670 -3.41 15.23 -20.88
N PRO A 671 -3.49 16.49 -20.40
CA PRO A 671 -3.71 17.64 -21.27
C PRO A 671 -2.44 18.02 -22.08
N VAL A 672 -1.30 17.39 -21.77
CA VAL A 672 -0.01 17.62 -22.40
C VAL A 672 0.68 16.29 -22.73
N GLN A 673 1.63 16.34 -23.66
CA GLN A 673 2.59 15.25 -23.82
C GLN A 673 3.66 15.34 -22.73
N ASN A 674 4.35 14.25 -22.45
CA ASN A 674 5.45 14.21 -21.50
C ASN A 674 6.61 15.12 -21.95
N PRO A 675 6.99 16.15 -21.16
CA PRO A 675 8.06 17.07 -21.55
C PRO A 675 9.49 16.48 -21.55
N LEU A 676 9.73 15.37 -20.85
CA LEU A 676 11.03 14.70 -20.80
C LEU A 676 11.27 13.81 -22.04
N HIS A 677 10.24 13.09 -22.46
CA HIS A 677 10.29 12.14 -23.56
C HIS A 677 8.92 12.06 -24.28
N PRO A 678 8.60 13.01 -25.17
CA PRO A 678 7.28 13.11 -25.80
C PRO A 678 6.87 11.86 -26.60
N SER A 679 7.83 11.11 -27.14
CA SER A 679 7.61 9.85 -27.87
C SER A 679 7.12 8.71 -26.98
N GLN A 680 7.35 8.78 -25.67
CA GLN A 680 6.88 7.81 -24.67
C GLN A 680 6.14 8.54 -23.55
N SER A 681 4.96 9.08 -23.88
CA SER A 681 4.25 9.97 -22.94
C SER A 681 3.73 9.24 -21.70
N ASN A 682 3.08 8.09 -21.87
CA ASN A 682 2.54 7.27 -20.77
C ASN A 682 3.50 6.17 -20.35
N ASN A 683 3.25 5.57 -19.18
CA ASN A 683 4.01 4.41 -18.70
C ASN A 683 3.97 3.28 -19.76
N PRO A 684 5.12 2.79 -20.25
CA PRO A 684 5.20 1.89 -21.39
C PRO A 684 4.63 0.49 -21.15
N VAL A 685 4.44 0.11 -19.88
CA VAL A 685 3.93 -1.23 -19.49
C VAL A 685 2.60 -1.17 -18.73
N VAL A 686 1.95 -0.01 -18.74
CA VAL A 686 0.63 0.22 -18.14
C VAL A 686 -0.41 -0.80 -18.62
N LYS A 687 -1.32 -1.22 -17.73
CA LYS A 687 -2.34 -2.22 -18.05
C LYS A 687 -3.67 -1.55 -18.40
N LYS A 688 -3.96 -1.50 -19.70
CA LYS A 688 -5.22 -1.02 -20.28
C LYS A 688 -6.15 -2.20 -20.60
N PHE A 689 -7.44 -2.01 -20.35
CA PHE A 689 -8.47 -2.95 -20.77
C PHE A 689 -9.00 -2.59 -22.17
N SER A 690 -9.68 -3.52 -22.83
CA SER A 690 -10.03 -3.42 -24.26
C SER A 690 -11.48 -3.81 -24.59
N THR A 691 -12.35 -3.88 -23.59
CA THR A 691 -13.79 -4.10 -23.83
C THR A 691 -14.42 -2.86 -24.47
N PRO A 692 -15.63 -2.96 -25.06
CA PRO A 692 -16.36 -1.78 -25.55
C PRO A 692 -16.64 -0.69 -24.51
N ALA A 693 -16.57 -1.02 -23.21
CA ALA A 693 -16.70 -0.04 -22.12
C ALA A 693 -15.40 0.75 -21.87
N ASP A 694 -14.24 0.22 -22.25
CA ASP A 694 -12.93 0.80 -21.94
C ASP A 694 -12.59 1.94 -22.90
N LYS A 695 -13.04 3.14 -22.55
CA LYS A 695 -12.83 4.37 -23.29
C LYS A 695 -11.83 5.25 -22.57
N TYR A 696 -11.03 5.99 -23.34
CA TYR A 696 -10.05 6.97 -22.86
C TYR A 696 -10.19 8.26 -23.66
N GLY A 697 -10.37 9.39 -22.98
CA GLY A 697 -10.62 10.70 -23.59
C GLY A 697 -9.33 11.40 -23.97
N THR A 698 -9.38 12.13 -25.08
CA THR A 698 -8.26 12.92 -25.61
C THR A 698 -8.57 14.42 -25.61
N THR A 699 -7.51 15.23 -25.68
CA THR A 699 -7.65 16.69 -25.83
C THR A 699 -8.25 17.08 -27.18
N GLY A 700 -8.00 16.30 -28.24
CA GLY A 700 -8.60 16.47 -29.57
C GLY A 700 -10.12 16.29 -29.57
N GLU A 701 -10.66 15.48 -28.67
CA GLU A 701 -12.10 15.34 -28.44
C GLU A 701 -12.66 16.42 -27.51
N GLY A 702 -11.83 17.34 -27.01
CA GLY A 702 -12.20 18.44 -26.12
C GLY A 702 -12.18 18.11 -24.63
N PHE A 703 -11.68 16.95 -24.21
CA PHE A 703 -11.45 16.65 -22.79
C PHE A 703 -10.15 17.33 -22.34
N ASN A 704 -10.24 18.58 -21.85
CA ASN A 704 -9.09 19.44 -21.59
C ASN A 704 -8.93 19.87 -20.11
N ILE A 705 -9.87 19.47 -19.24
CA ILE A 705 -9.85 19.80 -17.82
C ILE A 705 -9.39 18.56 -17.05
N ILE A 706 -8.39 18.71 -16.19
CA ILE A 706 -7.97 17.63 -15.30
C ILE A 706 -9.02 17.44 -14.21
N CYS A 707 -9.46 16.21 -13.99
CA CYS A 707 -10.33 15.85 -12.90
C CYS A 707 -9.57 14.99 -11.89
N THR A 708 -9.80 15.27 -10.62
CA THR A 708 -9.30 14.44 -9.52
C THR A 708 -10.42 14.14 -8.53
N THR A 709 -10.48 12.90 -8.05
CA THR A 709 -11.48 12.47 -7.07
C THR A 709 -10.89 12.41 -5.66
N TYR A 710 -11.62 12.84 -4.63
CA TYR A 710 -11.10 12.86 -3.26
C TYR A 710 -12.18 12.71 -2.19
N ARG A 711 -11.79 12.89 -0.92
CA ARG A 711 -12.62 12.72 0.28
C ARG A 711 -12.75 14.01 1.09
N LEU A 712 -13.84 14.11 1.82
CA LEU A 712 -14.18 15.13 2.81
C LEU A 712 -14.19 14.51 4.20
N THR A 713 -13.95 15.33 5.23
CA THR A 713 -13.85 14.85 6.63
C THR A 713 -15.15 14.22 7.12
N GLU A 714 -16.27 14.75 6.66
CA GLU A 714 -17.63 14.46 7.11
C GLU A 714 -18.16 13.13 6.60
N HIS A 715 -17.51 12.55 5.58
CA HIS A 715 -17.97 11.32 4.96
C HIS A 715 -16.89 10.27 4.78
N TYR A 716 -17.25 9.02 5.06
CA TYR A 716 -16.44 7.84 4.81
C TYR A 716 -16.97 7.08 3.58
N HIS A 717 -16.24 7.22 2.46
CA HIS A 717 -16.58 6.59 1.18
C HIS A 717 -18.06 6.79 0.84
N TYR A 718 -18.78 5.71 0.51
CA TYR A 718 -20.19 5.64 0.18
C TYR A 718 -21.03 5.09 1.35
N TRP A 719 -20.48 5.11 2.57
CA TRP A 719 -21.08 4.47 3.75
C TRP A 719 -21.87 5.47 4.59
N THR A 720 -21.25 6.58 4.99
CA THR A 720 -21.82 7.59 5.90
C THR A 720 -22.95 8.42 5.31
N LYS A 721 -23.29 8.25 4.02
CA LYS A 721 -24.57 8.73 3.47
C LYS A 721 -25.80 8.04 4.09
N ASN A 722 -25.57 7.02 4.92
CA ASN A 722 -26.54 6.40 5.81
C ASN A 722 -26.50 6.92 7.26
N ASN A 723 -25.71 7.97 7.54
CA ASN A 723 -25.64 8.60 8.86
C ASN A 723 -26.29 10.00 8.81
N PRO A 724 -27.37 10.26 9.58
CA PRO A 724 -28.10 11.53 9.52
C PRO A 724 -27.24 12.78 9.77
N MET A 725 -26.28 12.71 10.70
CA MET A 725 -25.40 13.83 11.01
C MET A 725 -24.46 14.15 9.86
N SER A 726 -23.89 13.13 9.24
CA SER A 726 -22.99 13.29 8.09
C SER A 726 -23.74 13.90 6.90
N VAL A 727 -24.95 13.41 6.65
CA VAL A 727 -25.86 13.89 5.61
C VAL A 727 -26.29 15.34 5.84
N GLN A 728 -26.44 15.79 7.09
CA GLN A 728 -26.74 17.19 7.38
C GLN A 728 -25.56 18.12 7.07
N LEU A 729 -24.33 17.65 7.28
CA LEU A 729 -23.12 18.44 7.06
C LEU A 729 -22.79 18.60 5.57
N ILE A 730 -22.94 17.54 4.78
CA ILE A 730 -22.73 17.56 3.32
C ILE A 730 -23.96 16.95 2.63
N PRO A 731 -25.04 17.74 2.43
CA PRO A 731 -26.34 17.22 1.98
C PRO A 731 -26.47 16.95 0.49
N GLU A 732 -25.56 17.49 -0.33
CA GLU A 732 -25.58 17.38 -1.80
C GLU A 732 -24.14 17.29 -2.31
N PRO A 733 -23.87 16.61 -3.44
CA PRO A 733 -22.57 16.59 -4.05
C PRO A 733 -22.31 17.91 -4.74
N PHE A 734 -21.03 18.20 -4.82
CA PHE A 734 -20.54 19.37 -5.52
C PHE A 734 -19.28 19.03 -6.30
N VAL A 735 -18.92 19.93 -7.21
CA VAL A 735 -17.64 19.92 -7.92
C VAL A 735 -16.91 21.22 -7.56
N GLU A 736 -15.69 21.11 -7.07
CA GLU A 736 -14.82 22.26 -6.83
C GLU A 736 -14.30 22.79 -8.17
N ILE A 737 -14.67 24.02 -8.51
CA ILE A 737 -14.37 24.66 -9.79
C ILE A 737 -13.56 25.95 -9.52
N PRO A 738 -12.39 26.14 -10.15
CA PRO A 738 -11.66 27.40 -10.08
C PRO A 738 -12.51 28.60 -10.50
N ILE A 739 -12.39 29.74 -9.82
CA ILE A 739 -13.15 30.97 -10.14
C ILE A 739 -13.02 31.36 -11.62
N GLU A 740 -11.81 31.28 -12.17
CA GLU A 740 -11.56 31.71 -13.54
C GLU A 740 -12.22 30.79 -14.57
N LEU A 741 -12.15 29.47 -14.39
CA LEU A 741 -12.86 28.50 -15.22
C LEU A 741 -14.37 28.70 -15.13
N ALA A 742 -14.89 28.94 -13.92
CA ALA A 742 -16.33 29.19 -13.73
C ALA A 742 -16.78 30.46 -14.46
N ALA A 743 -15.97 31.52 -14.44
CA ALA A 743 -16.24 32.76 -15.18
C ALA A 743 -16.21 32.54 -16.70
N GLU A 744 -15.19 31.84 -17.22
CA GLU A 744 -15.07 31.49 -18.64
C GLU A 744 -16.29 30.69 -19.16
N LEU A 745 -16.85 29.81 -18.32
CA LEU A 745 -18.00 28.98 -18.66
C LEU A 745 -19.36 29.56 -18.25
N GLY A 746 -19.40 30.76 -17.65
CA GLY A 746 -20.65 31.37 -17.17
C GLY A 746 -21.34 30.60 -16.03
N ILE A 747 -20.58 29.85 -15.23
CA ILE A 747 -21.07 29.04 -14.09
C ILE A 747 -20.99 29.86 -12.80
N LYS A 748 -22.09 29.93 -12.06
CA LYS A 748 -22.14 30.55 -10.72
C LYS A 748 -22.09 29.50 -9.62
N GLY A 749 -21.66 29.90 -8.42
CA GLY A 749 -21.72 29.02 -7.25
C GLY A 749 -23.17 28.57 -6.99
N GLY A 750 -23.35 27.27 -6.76
CA GLY A 750 -24.66 26.64 -6.57
C GLY A 750 -25.38 26.22 -7.86
N ASP A 751 -24.93 26.66 -9.04
CA ASP A 751 -25.47 26.17 -10.31
C ASP A 751 -25.30 24.65 -10.41
N LYS A 752 -26.25 23.99 -11.07
CA LYS A 752 -26.10 22.58 -11.42
C LYS A 752 -25.17 22.45 -12.62
N VAL A 753 -24.19 21.57 -12.52
CA VAL A 753 -23.19 21.34 -13.57
C VAL A 753 -23.12 19.88 -13.93
N LYS A 754 -22.72 19.63 -15.18
CA LYS A 754 -22.47 18.30 -15.72
C LYS A 754 -20.99 18.18 -16.06
N VAL A 755 -20.32 17.26 -15.38
CA VAL A 755 -18.95 16.86 -15.67
C VAL A 755 -19.00 15.64 -16.58
N THR A 756 -18.39 15.71 -17.75
CA THR A 756 -18.43 14.63 -18.75
C THR A 756 -17.02 14.12 -19.03
N SER A 757 -16.82 12.81 -18.93
CA SER A 757 -15.62 12.09 -19.36
C SER A 757 -15.93 11.28 -20.62
N ALA A 758 -14.95 10.60 -21.24
CA ALA A 758 -15.23 9.73 -22.39
C ALA A 758 -16.09 8.50 -22.05
N ARG A 759 -16.24 8.16 -20.76
CA ARG A 759 -17.04 7.02 -20.29
C ARG A 759 -18.50 7.42 -20.04
N SER A 760 -18.69 8.48 -19.26
CA SER A 760 -20.02 8.92 -18.82
C SER A 760 -19.98 10.34 -18.24
N TYR A 761 -21.08 10.76 -17.63
CA TYR A 761 -21.21 12.05 -16.96
C TYR A 761 -21.59 11.91 -15.47
N TYR A 762 -21.37 12.99 -14.73
CA TYR A 762 -21.71 13.17 -13.33
C TYR A 762 -22.36 14.55 -13.14
N ILE A 763 -23.43 14.60 -12.35
CA ILE A 763 -24.18 15.83 -12.10
C ILE A 763 -24.08 16.20 -10.63
N ALA A 764 -23.73 17.45 -10.35
CA ALA A 764 -23.58 17.98 -8.99
C ALA A 764 -23.67 19.52 -8.98
N LYS A 765 -23.63 20.13 -7.80
CA LYS A 765 -23.58 21.59 -7.66
C LYS A 765 -22.19 22.16 -7.92
N ALA A 766 -22.10 23.36 -8.46
CA ALA A 766 -20.84 24.08 -8.61
C ALA A 766 -20.39 24.69 -7.27
N PHE A 767 -19.27 24.22 -6.73
CA PHE A 767 -18.52 24.92 -5.68
C PHE A 767 -17.40 25.75 -6.32
N VAL A 768 -17.74 26.98 -6.70
CA VAL A 768 -16.80 27.94 -7.27
C VAL A 768 -15.86 28.47 -6.16
N THR A 769 -14.54 28.32 -6.33
CA THR A 769 -13.56 28.50 -5.23
C THR A 769 -12.21 29.05 -5.67
N LYS A 770 -11.53 29.78 -4.76
CA LYS A 770 -10.12 30.22 -4.89
C LYS A 770 -9.09 29.15 -4.50
N ARG A 771 -9.55 28.03 -3.93
CA ARG A 771 -8.69 26.95 -3.42
C ARG A 771 -7.98 26.17 -4.53
N ILE A 772 -8.41 26.34 -5.77
CA ILE A 772 -7.79 25.77 -6.96
C ILE A 772 -7.56 26.92 -7.94
N LYS A 773 -6.34 27.04 -8.45
CA LYS A 773 -5.93 28.08 -9.41
C LYS A 773 -5.67 27.47 -10.79
N PRO A 774 -5.79 28.26 -11.89
CA PRO A 774 -5.23 27.85 -13.17
C PRO A 774 -3.73 27.58 -13.02
N MET A 775 -3.20 26.71 -13.90
CA MET A 775 -1.78 26.38 -13.94
C MET A 775 -1.24 26.56 -15.36
N THR A 776 0.03 26.89 -15.49
CA THR A 776 0.76 26.81 -16.76
C THR A 776 1.55 25.51 -16.77
N ILE A 777 1.22 24.61 -17.69
CA ILE A 777 1.81 23.28 -17.82
C ILE A 777 2.35 23.14 -19.23
N ASP A 778 3.65 22.97 -19.36
CA ASP A 778 4.32 22.93 -20.66
C ASP A 778 3.90 24.08 -21.60
N GLY A 779 3.86 25.31 -21.06
CA GLY A 779 3.45 26.51 -21.79
C GLY A 779 1.95 26.65 -22.04
N LYS A 780 1.12 25.70 -21.60
CA LYS A 780 -0.34 25.72 -21.80
C LYS A 780 -1.07 26.06 -20.50
N LYS A 781 -2.08 26.92 -20.59
CA LYS A 781 -3.02 27.15 -19.49
C LYS A 781 -3.90 25.90 -19.32
N VAL A 782 -3.85 25.31 -18.14
CA VAL A 782 -4.60 24.11 -17.79
C VAL A 782 -5.43 24.38 -16.54
N TYR A 783 -6.64 23.84 -16.54
CA TYR A 783 -7.52 23.84 -15.38
C TYR A 783 -7.63 22.45 -14.78
N GLN A 784 -7.83 22.42 -13.47
CA GLN A 784 -8.18 21.21 -12.74
C GLN A 784 -9.42 21.46 -11.87
N ILE A 785 -10.25 20.43 -11.75
CA ILE A 785 -11.45 20.42 -10.92
C ILE A 785 -11.39 19.25 -9.95
N GLY A 786 -12.15 19.40 -8.87
CA GLY A 786 -12.17 18.44 -7.80
C GLY A 786 -13.55 17.82 -7.56
N VAL A 787 -13.65 16.49 -7.50
CA VAL A 787 -14.91 15.77 -7.26
C VAL A 787 -14.84 14.92 -5.98
N PRO A 788 -15.57 15.28 -4.90
CA PRO A 788 -15.79 14.40 -3.76
C PRO A 788 -16.51 13.11 -4.18
N ILE A 789 -16.16 11.99 -3.55
CA ILE A 789 -16.70 10.68 -3.96
C ILE A 789 -17.96 10.24 -3.22
N HIS A 790 -18.53 11.02 -2.31
CA HIS A 790 -19.32 10.44 -1.20
C HIS A 790 -20.77 10.06 -1.53
N GLN A 791 -21.33 10.64 -2.58
CA GLN A 791 -22.72 10.46 -2.97
C GLN A 791 -22.88 9.33 -4.00
N GLY A 792 -24.08 8.76 -4.05
CA GLY A 792 -24.40 7.64 -4.92
C GLY A 792 -25.85 7.66 -5.40
N TYR A 793 -26.54 6.53 -5.32
CA TYR A 793 -27.99 6.47 -5.59
C TYR A 793 -28.78 5.69 -4.53
N ARG A 794 -28.09 5.21 -3.49
CA ARG A 794 -28.66 4.63 -2.28
C ARG A 794 -28.21 5.46 -1.08
N GLY A 795 -29.04 5.67 -0.07
CA GLY A 795 -28.68 6.47 1.10
C GLY A 795 -29.86 7.30 1.61
N ILE A 796 -29.70 8.00 2.73
CA ILE A 796 -30.82 8.71 3.37
C ILE A 796 -31.44 9.77 2.44
N GLN A 797 -30.62 10.53 1.71
CA GLN A 797 -31.14 11.56 0.79
C GLN A 797 -31.59 10.95 -0.53
N GLU A 798 -30.76 10.07 -1.09
CA GLU A 798 -30.96 9.48 -2.40
C GLU A 798 -32.21 8.60 -2.44
N ASP A 799 -32.49 7.86 -1.37
CA ASP A 799 -33.71 7.05 -1.25
C ASP A 799 -34.96 7.93 -1.13
N ALA A 800 -34.85 9.12 -0.53
CA ALA A 800 -35.91 10.12 -0.47
C ALA A 800 -36.09 10.89 -1.79
N GLY A 801 -35.31 10.56 -2.83
CA GLY A 801 -35.35 11.21 -4.14
C GLY A 801 -34.85 12.64 -4.16
N ARG A 802 -34.18 13.06 -3.09
CA ARG A 802 -33.40 14.28 -3.04
C ARG A 802 -31.98 13.89 -3.47
N ASP A 803 -31.31 14.75 -4.24
CA ASP A 803 -29.89 14.64 -4.59
C ASP A 803 -29.49 13.95 -5.93
N ALA A 804 -28.18 13.89 -6.20
CA ALA A 804 -27.60 13.30 -7.40
C ALA A 804 -27.91 11.79 -7.50
N ARG A 805 -28.22 11.36 -8.72
CA ARG A 805 -28.48 9.95 -9.08
C ARG A 805 -27.26 9.30 -9.77
N THR A 806 -26.11 9.96 -9.74
CA THR A 806 -24.91 9.55 -10.46
C THR A 806 -23.74 9.40 -9.50
N ILE A 807 -22.88 8.42 -9.74
CA ILE A 807 -21.69 8.13 -8.92
C ILE A 807 -20.47 8.80 -9.57
N ALA A 808 -19.57 9.40 -8.79
CA ALA A 808 -18.36 10.04 -9.29
C ALA A 808 -17.48 9.11 -10.16
N ASN A 809 -17.40 7.83 -9.77
CA ASN A 809 -16.65 6.79 -10.48
C ASN A 809 -17.26 6.37 -11.84
N ARG A 810 -18.38 6.97 -12.27
CA ARG A 810 -18.80 6.90 -13.69
C ARG A 810 -17.84 7.65 -14.62
N LEU A 811 -17.02 8.55 -14.06
CA LEU A 811 -16.09 9.37 -14.82
C LEU A 811 -14.71 8.72 -15.01
N THR A 812 -14.34 7.80 -14.12
CA THR A 812 -12.95 7.37 -13.94
C THR A 812 -12.56 6.27 -14.93
N PRO A 813 -11.32 6.29 -15.45
CA PRO A 813 -10.87 5.33 -16.46
C PRO A 813 -10.59 3.94 -15.87
N THR A 814 -10.91 2.90 -16.62
CA THR A 814 -10.52 1.52 -16.32
C THR A 814 -9.07 1.28 -16.79
N VAL A 815 -8.10 1.77 -16.03
CA VAL A 815 -6.67 1.54 -16.26
C VAL A 815 -5.96 1.45 -14.92
N VAL A 816 -4.92 0.60 -14.83
CA VAL A 816 -4.27 0.28 -13.56
C VAL A 816 -2.75 0.38 -13.59
N ASP A 817 -2.17 0.67 -12.42
CA ASP A 817 -0.73 0.54 -12.14
C ASP A 817 -0.23 -0.88 -12.48
N PRO A 818 0.89 -1.04 -13.21
CA PRO A 818 1.33 -2.34 -13.68
C PRO A 818 1.95 -3.23 -12.59
N ASN A 819 2.15 -2.70 -11.38
CA ASN A 819 2.70 -3.44 -10.24
C ASN A 819 1.60 -3.83 -9.24
N ALA A 820 0.83 -2.84 -8.80
CA ALA A 820 -0.15 -2.98 -7.73
C ALA A 820 -1.59 -3.13 -8.25
N PHE A 821 -1.80 -3.03 -9.56
CA PHE A 821 -3.11 -3.12 -10.22
C PHE A 821 -4.16 -2.15 -9.64
N THR A 822 -3.70 -1.01 -9.11
CA THR A 822 -4.57 0.02 -8.55
C THR A 822 -5.04 0.96 -9.66
N PRO A 823 -6.35 1.29 -9.75
CA PRO A 823 -6.86 2.16 -10.81
C PRO A 823 -6.44 3.63 -10.71
N GLU A 824 -6.42 4.30 -11.87
CA GLU A 824 -6.11 5.72 -12.00
C GLU A 824 -7.33 6.61 -11.71
N PHE A 825 -7.52 6.95 -10.44
CA PHE A 825 -8.64 7.78 -9.97
C PHE A 825 -8.29 9.25 -9.77
N LYS A 826 -7.00 9.59 -9.77
CA LYS A 826 -6.49 10.89 -9.30
C LYS A 826 -6.10 11.87 -10.40
N GLY A 827 -5.94 11.41 -11.64
CA GLY A 827 -5.70 12.30 -12.77
C GLY A 827 -6.28 11.69 -14.05
N PHE A 828 -7.34 12.30 -14.56
CA PHE A 828 -7.97 11.94 -15.84
C PHE A 828 -8.64 13.19 -16.44
N LEU A 829 -9.15 13.13 -17.67
CA LEU A 829 -9.68 14.30 -18.37
C LEU A 829 -11.20 14.33 -18.46
N VAL A 830 -11.75 15.54 -18.36
CA VAL A 830 -13.18 15.81 -18.45
C VAL A 830 -13.48 17.10 -19.22
N LYS A 831 -14.77 17.28 -19.52
CA LYS A 831 -15.45 18.52 -19.91
C LYS A 831 -16.35 18.98 -18.77
N LEU A 832 -16.61 20.28 -18.72
CA LEU A 832 -17.52 20.89 -17.75
C LEU A 832 -18.51 21.79 -18.49
N GLU A 833 -19.80 21.61 -18.21
CA GLU A 833 -20.90 22.40 -18.77
C GLU A 833 -21.97 22.67 -17.71
N LYS A 834 -22.77 23.71 -17.91
CA LYS A 834 -23.97 23.96 -17.10
C LYS A 834 -25.03 22.89 -17.45
N ALA A 835 -25.69 22.33 -16.44
CA ALA A 835 -26.62 21.19 -16.57
C ALA A 835 -28.09 21.58 -16.66
#